data_AF-A0A8K0IU77-F1
#
_entry.id   AF-A0A8K0IU77-F1
#
_cell.length_a   1.000
_cell.length_b   1.000
_cell.length_c   1.000
_cell.angle_alpha   90.00
_cell.angle_beta   90.00
_cell.angle_gamma   90.00
#
_symmetry.space_group_name_H-M   'P 1'
#
loop_
_entity.id
_entity.type
_entity.pdbx_description
1 polymer ?
#
loop_
_entity_poly.entity_id
_entity_poly.type
_entity_poly.pdbx_seq_one_letter_code
_entity_poly.pdbx_strand_id
1 'polypeptide(L)'
;MGHPVSDEAENKEMDIASSPSSRRQTENAPYVYKVGYPPRKKLVREFTDTLKEALFPDDPLRQYRDQTRSRKFMLGLAYLFPIFEWGRGYNLVKFKGDIIAGLTIASLCIPQDIGYSNLANLDPQYGLYSSFVPPLIYAAMGSSRDIAIGPVAVVSLLMGSLLQDEVDPVNKEGYLRLAFTATFFAGITQAALGFLRLGFLIDFLSHAAIVGFMGGAAITIALQQLKLLFGIKNFTKKTDIVSVMSSVWGSVHHGWNWRTILIGTIFLAFLLTAKYIVRHLKKGINPSSFNKIYFTGPYAGKGFRIGVVTGMIALTEATAIGRTFAALKDYRLDGNKEMVALGTMNIVGSMTSCYCATGSFSRSAVNYMSGCQTPISNVVMSTVVFLTLLLITPLFKYTPNSILASIIITAVIGLLDFKAAYLIWKTDKFDFVACMGAFLGVVFKSVEIGLLIAVSISFAKILLQVTRPRTALLGNLPGTTIYRNIEQYPEATKVPGVLIVRVDSAIYFSNSNYVRERILRWLTDEEQEMKERELPRINFLIVEMSPVTDIDTSGIHAFLELLKSLEKRKVQGLSTPFLSGSRAGRTLLSAAIGGKPAVAGASRRLLVVAAAAPKKSWIPGVKGGGNFINPEWLDGSLPGDYGFDPLGLGKDPAFLRWYREAELIHGRWAMAAVVGIFVGQAWSGVPWFEAGADPAAIAPFSFGSLLGTQLLLMGWVESKRWVDFFNPESQSVEWATPWSRTAENFANATGEQGYPGGKFFDPLCFAGTIKNGVYVPDVEKLERLKLAEIKHARIAMLAMLIFYFEAGQGKTPLGALGLGL
;
A
#
# COMPACT_ATOMS: atom_id res chain seq x y z
N MET A 1 41.07 3.85 54.71
CA MET A 1 42.24 3.33 53.99
C MET A 1 41.96 3.50 52.50
N GLY A 2 42.67 4.34 51.73
CA GLY A 2 43.67 5.36 52.06
C GLY A 2 43.98 6.23 50.82
N HIS A 3 44.45 7.47 51.02
CA HIS A 3 45.02 8.33 49.96
C HIS A 3 46.54 8.08 49.83
N PRO A 4 47.17 8.35 48.66
CA PRO A 4 47.65 9.71 48.26
C PRO A 4 46.81 10.33 47.07
N VAL A 5 46.87 11.60 46.61
CA VAL A 5 47.94 12.63 46.40
C VAL A 5 48.87 12.26 45.22
N SER A 6 49.27 13.10 44.24
CA SER A 6 49.12 14.55 43.89
C SER A 6 49.13 14.72 42.35
N ASP A 7 48.91 15.87 41.69
CA ASP A 7 48.02 17.05 41.90
C ASP A 7 47.59 17.54 40.46
N GLU A 8 47.60 18.77 39.90
CA GLU A 8 48.01 20.18 40.15
C GLU A 8 47.07 21.09 39.32
N ALA A 9 46.86 22.42 39.45
CA ALA A 9 47.09 23.48 40.45
C ALA A 9 47.63 24.83 39.87
N GLU A 10 46.80 25.61 39.16
CA GLU A 10 46.84 27.10 39.11
C GLU A 10 45.42 27.62 38.79
N ASN A 11 44.69 28.26 39.73
CA ASN A 11 44.78 29.66 40.19
C ASN A 11 44.16 30.71 39.24
N LYS A 12 42.95 31.20 39.56
CA LYS A 12 42.82 32.46 40.34
C LYS A 12 41.42 32.77 40.90
N GLU A 13 41.44 33.06 42.20
CA GLU A 13 40.73 34.10 42.98
C GLU A 13 39.31 34.59 42.56
N MET A 14 38.41 34.60 43.55
CA MET A 14 37.02 35.08 43.44
C MET A 14 36.71 36.02 44.62
N ASP A 15 37.11 37.28 44.52
CA ASP A 15 36.82 38.30 45.54
C ASP A 15 35.40 38.87 45.39
N ILE A 16 34.67 38.91 46.49
CA ILE A 16 33.34 39.52 46.59
C ILE A 16 33.43 40.69 47.59
N ALA A 17 33.45 41.92 47.06
CA ALA A 17 33.52 43.14 47.85
C ALA A 17 32.39 44.14 47.50
N SER A 18 32.03 44.93 48.51
CA SER A 18 30.88 45.83 48.59
C SER A 18 30.70 46.89 47.48
N SER A 19 29.43 47.19 47.20
CA SER A 19 28.89 48.40 46.54
C SER A 19 29.29 49.72 47.25
N PRO A 20 28.87 50.93 46.80
CA PRO A 20 28.19 51.29 45.54
C PRO A 20 28.80 52.51 44.80
N SER A 21 28.45 52.75 43.52
CA SER A 21 28.34 54.12 42.99
C SER A 21 27.55 54.21 41.68
N SER A 22 26.92 55.37 41.46
CA SER A 22 26.23 55.71 40.22
C SER A 22 27.19 56.21 39.15
N ARG A 23 27.29 55.52 38.00
CA ARG A 23 27.86 56.09 36.76
C ARG A 23 27.05 55.71 35.52
N ARG A 24 26.99 56.70 34.62
CA ARG A 24 26.22 56.81 33.36
C ARG A 24 26.00 55.51 32.59
N GLN A 25 24.81 55.36 31.99
CA GLN A 25 24.57 54.46 30.87
C GLN A 25 25.46 54.83 29.67
N THR A 26 26.64 54.23 29.57
CA THR A 26 27.47 54.30 28.37
C THR A 26 27.09 53.16 27.42
N GLU A 27 26.38 53.51 26.36
CA GLU A 27 26.33 52.83 25.07
C GLU A 27 26.58 51.31 25.08
N ASN A 28 25.50 50.52 25.18
CA ASN A 28 25.52 49.10 24.83
C ASN A 28 25.70 48.91 23.31
N ALA A 29 26.90 49.20 22.80
CA ALA A 29 27.30 48.81 21.46
C ALA A 29 27.22 47.27 21.37
N PRO A 30 26.48 46.69 20.41
CA PRO A 30 26.31 45.25 20.38
C PRO A 30 27.65 44.57 20.13
N TYR A 31 28.06 43.74 21.09
CA TYR A 31 29.23 42.87 21.04
C TYR A 31 29.16 42.02 19.77
N VAL A 32 29.87 42.46 18.74
CA VAL A 32 30.06 41.67 17.53
C VAL A 32 31.04 40.57 17.88
N TYR A 33 30.49 39.40 18.20
CA TYR A 33 31.26 38.16 18.28
C TYR A 33 32.01 38.00 16.96
N LYS A 34 33.34 38.11 17.01
CA LYS A 34 34.18 37.73 15.87
C LYS A 34 33.91 36.24 15.62
N VAL A 35 33.39 35.90 14.45
CA VAL A 35 33.22 34.50 14.04
C VAL A 35 34.61 33.89 14.01
N GLY A 36 34.90 33.03 14.98
CA GLY A 36 36.16 32.30 15.04
C GLY A 36 36.24 31.31 13.88
N TYR A 37 37.42 31.21 13.27
CA TYR A 37 37.66 30.14 12.29
C TYR A 37 37.42 28.77 12.96
N PRO A 38 36.72 27.83 12.30
CA PRO A 38 36.52 26.50 12.85
C PRO A 38 37.88 25.82 13.10
N PRO A 39 38.03 25.04 14.19
CA PRO A 39 39.29 24.40 14.53
C PRO A 39 39.69 23.41 13.43
N ARG A 40 40.93 23.53 12.93
CA ARG A 40 41.44 22.69 11.84
C ARG A 40 41.35 21.20 12.19
N LYS A 41 40.49 20.46 11.48
CA LYS A 41 40.48 18.99 11.51
C LYS A 41 41.74 18.45 10.80
N LYS A 42 42.08 17.19 11.06
CA LYS A 42 43.04 16.44 10.23
C LYS A 42 42.29 15.85 9.05
N LEU A 43 42.84 15.91 7.83
CA LEU A 43 42.21 15.41 6.59
C LEU A 43 41.60 14.00 6.72
N VAL A 44 42.31 13.05 7.34
CA VAL A 44 41.79 11.68 7.55
C VAL A 44 40.53 11.69 8.42
N ARG A 45 40.50 12.50 9.48
CA ARG A 45 39.35 12.62 10.38
C ARG A 45 38.17 13.30 9.70
N GLU A 46 38.45 14.34 8.91
CA GLU A 46 37.46 15.05 8.10
C GLU A 46 36.83 14.12 7.04
N PHE A 47 37.66 13.39 6.29
CA PHE A 47 37.19 12.40 5.32
C PHE A 47 36.39 11.26 5.97
N THR A 48 36.80 10.76 7.15
CA THR A 48 36.03 9.73 7.88
C THR A 48 34.74 10.28 8.51
N ASP A 49 34.76 11.53 8.99
CA ASP A 49 33.54 12.20 9.47
C ASP A 49 32.55 12.33 8.29
N THR A 50 32.98 12.86 7.14
CA THR A 50 32.14 13.05 5.94
C THR A 50 31.65 11.73 5.33
N LEU A 51 32.48 10.69 5.23
CA LEU A 51 32.03 9.36 4.80
C LEU A 51 31.02 8.75 5.79
N LYS A 52 31.25 8.92 7.10
CA LYS A 52 30.29 8.48 8.11
C LYS A 52 28.98 9.25 8.00
N GLU A 53 29.02 10.56 7.79
CA GLU A 53 27.82 11.40 7.67
C GLU A 53 27.06 11.14 6.36
N ALA A 54 27.74 10.86 5.25
CA ALA A 54 27.12 10.53 3.97
C ALA A 54 26.47 9.13 3.94
N LEU A 55 27.12 8.11 4.53
CA LEU A 55 26.61 6.72 4.54
C LEU A 55 25.77 6.41 5.79
N PHE A 56 25.96 7.14 6.90
CA PHE A 56 25.30 6.95 8.19
C PHE A 56 24.76 8.28 8.76
N PRO A 57 23.98 9.08 7.99
CA PRO A 57 23.46 10.39 8.47
C PRO A 57 22.60 10.21 9.72
N ASP A 58 21.72 9.20 9.69
CA ASP A 58 21.15 8.61 10.89
C ASP A 58 22.07 7.51 11.44
N ASP A 59 22.74 7.80 12.54
CA ASP A 59 23.34 6.80 13.42
C ASP A 59 22.20 6.15 14.24
N PRO A 60 21.73 4.93 13.90
CA PRO A 60 20.56 4.32 14.56
C PRO A 60 20.84 4.01 16.03
N LEU A 61 22.12 3.87 16.39
CA LEU A 61 22.57 3.64 17.75
C LEU A 61 22.47 4.91 18.61
N ARG A 62 22.21 6.09 18.02
CA ARG A 62 21.95 7.35 18.74
C ARG A 62 20.72 7.23 19.64
N GLN A 63 19.66 6.58 19.17
CA GLN A 63 18.47 6.26 19.99
C GLN A 63 18.80 5.30 21.15
N TYR A 64 19.90 4.54 21.02
CA TYR A 64 20.32 3.51 21.96
C TYR A 64 21.50 3.97 22.83
N ARG A 65 21.97 5.22 22.71
CA ARG A 65 23.17 5.71 23.41
C ARG A 65 23.03 5.56 24.93
N ASP A 66 21.88 5.93 25.46
CA ASP A 66 21.62 6.05 26.90
C ASP A 66 20.71 4.93 27.46
N GLN A 67 20.54 3.84 26.69
CA GLN A 67 19.69 2.69 27.07
C GLN A 67 20.49 1.56 27.75
N THR A 68 19.83 0.71 28.55
CA THR A 68 20.44 -0.48 29.17
C THR A 68 20.86 -1.52 28.12
N ARG A 69 21.92 -2.30 28.39
CA ARG A 69 22.50 -3.26 27.40
C ARG A 69 21.46 -4.20 26.77
N SER A 70 20.55 -4.75 27.57
CA SER A 70 19.43 -5.60 27.10
C SER A 70 18.45 -4.85 26.19
N ARG A 71 18.14 -3.59 26.49
CA ARG A 71 17.30 -2.74 25.65
C ARG A 71 18.01 -2.30 24.37
N LYS A 72 19.33 -2.06 24.39
CA LYS A 72 20.13 -1.86 23.16
C LYS A 72 20.06 -3.08 22.24
N PHE A 73 20.21 -4.30 22.80
CA PHE A 73 20.10 -5.55 22.05
C PHE A 73 18.69 -5.72 21.44
N MET A 74 17.63 -5.57 22.24
CA MET A 74 16.24 -5.69 21.77
C MET A 74 15.88 -4.65 20.70
N LEU A 75 16.41 -3.42 20.78
CA LEU A 75 16.17 -2.40 19.77
C LEU A 75 17.00 -2.63 18.50
N GLY A 76 18.23 -3.12 18.60
CA GLY A 76 19.00 -3.59 17.45
C GLY A 76 18.33 -4.78 16.74
N LEU A 77 17.71 -5.68 17.51
CA LEU A 77 16.90 -6.78 16.97
C LEU A 77 15.66 -6.24 16.24
N ALA A 78 14.94 -5.28 16.82
CA ALA A 78 13.79 -4.64 16.19
C ALA A 78 14.15 -3.81 14.94
N TYR A 79 15.36 -3.26 14.86
CA TYR A 79 15.86 -2.56 13.67
C TYR A 79 16.04 -3.52 12.48
N LEU A 80 16.51 -4.76 12.72
CA LEU A 80 16.70 -5.77 11.67
C LEU A 80 15.44 -6.62 11.41
N PHE A 81 14.53 -6.68 12.38
CA PHE A 81 13.26 -7.42 12.33
C PHE A 81 12.08 -6.51 12.71
N PRO A 82 11.51 -5.71 11.78
CA PRO A 82 10.41 -4.78 12.04
C PRO A 82 9.13 -5.43 12.59
N ILE A 83 8.99 -6.75 12.52
CA ILE A 83 7.93 -7.52 13.19
C ILE A 83 7.82 -7.25 14.70
N PHE A 84 8.93 -6.94 15.39
CA PHE A 84 8.91 -6.56 16.82
C PHE A 84 8.34 -5.14 17.06
N GLU A 85 8.28 -4.30 16.03
CA GLU A 85 7.67 -2.98 16.06
C GLU A 85 6.19 -3.06 15.68
N TRP A 86 5.87 -3.54 14.47
CA TRP A 86 4.48 -3.55 14.00
C TRP A 86 3.60 -4.59 14.70
N GLY A 87 4.16 -5.72 15.14
CA GLY A 87 3.43 -6.79 15.82
C GLY A 87 2.83 -6.39 17.17
N ARG A 88 3.45 -5.41 17.86
CA ARG A 88 2.93 -4.84 19.11
C ARG A 88 1.71 -3.94 18.90
N GLY A 89 1.56 -3.38 17.71
CA GLY A 89 0.41 -2.56 17.30
C GLY A 89 -0.63 -3.34 16.49
N TYR A 90 -0.64 -4.66 16.58
CA TYR A 90 -1.55 -5.52 15.81
C TYR A 90 -2.91 -5.68 16.49
N ASN A 91 -3.99 -5.77 15.70
CA ASN A 91 -5.35 -5.89 16.21
C ASN A 91 -6.24 -6.70 15.25
N LEU A 92 -7.42 -7.09 15.72
CA LEU A 92 -8.38 -7.92 14.95
C LEU A 92 -8.90 -7.24 13.67
N VAL A 93 -8.87 -5.90 13.60
CA VAL A 93 -9.27 -5.14 12.40
C VAL A 93 -8.23 -5.31 11.29
N LYS A 94 -6.94 -5.15 11.62
CA LYS A 94 -5.83 -5.44 10.70
C LYS A 94 -5.83 -6.91 10.28
N PHE A 95 -6.04 -7.83 11.23
CA PHE A 95 -6.12 -9.27 10.98
C PHE A 95 -7.20 -9.65 9.95
N LYS A 96 -8.40 -9.05 10.04
CA LYS A 96 -9.45 -9.26 9.04
C LYS A 96 -9.02 -8.81 7.64
N GLY A 97 -8.40 -7.63 7.51
CA GLY A 97 -7.89 -7.11 6.24
C GLY A 97 -6.74 -7.95 5.67
N ASP A 98 -5.75 -8.27 6.49
CA ASP A 98 -4.57 -9.05 6.09
C ASP A 98 -4.92 -10.51 5.71
N ILE A 99 -5.94 -11.11 6.34
CA ILE A 99 -6.48 -12.42 5.93
C ILE A 99 -7.16 -12.35 4.57
N ILE A 100 -8.07 -11.38 4.36
CA ILE A 100 -8.78 -11.23 3.08
C ILE A 100 -7.80 -10.97 1.95
N ALA A 101 -6.84 -10.06 2.18
CA ALA A 101 -5.76 -9.79 1.23
C ALA A 101 -4.89 -11.03 0.98
N GLY A 102 -4.40 -11.71 2.03
CA GLY A 102 -3.55 -12.89 1.89
C GLY A 102 -4.23 -14.04 1.12
N LEU A 103 -5.52 -14.29 1.36
CA LEU A 103 -6.32 -15.27 0.61
C LEU A 103 -6.50 -14.85 -0.86
N THR A 104 -6.80 -13.57 -1.11
CA THR A 104 -6.98 -13.05 -2.47
C THR A 104 -5.68 -13.15 -3.27
N ILE A 105 -4.53 -12.77 -2.69
CA ILE A 105 -3.22 -12.88 -3.33
C ILE A 105 -2.82 -14.34 -3.51
N ALA A 106 -3.12 -15.24 -2.56
CA ALA A 106 -2.84 -16.66 -2.72
C ALA A 106 -3.51 -17.24 -3.98
N SER A 107 -4.79 -16.92 -4.20
CA SER A 107 -5.53 -17.33 -5.40
C SER A 107 -4.90 -16.83 -6.71
N LEU A 108 -4.19 -15.69 -6.64
CA LEU A 108 -3.54 -15.03 -7.76
C LEU A 108 -2.12 -15.54 -8.01
N CYS A 109 -1.34 -15.78 -6.96
CA CYS A 109 0.06 -16.17 -7.07
C CYS A 109 0.24 -17.59 -7.60
N ILE A 110 -0.51 -18.57 -7.08
CA ILE A 110 -0.43 -19.99 -7.47
C ILE A 110 -0.40 -20.19 -9.01
N PRO A 111 -1.36 -19.67 -9.81
CA PRO A 111 -1.33 -19.81 -11.26
C PRO A 111 -0.25 -18.94 -11.94
N GLN A 112 0.05 -17.76 -11.40
CA GLN A 112 1.14 -16.90 -11.92
C GLN A 112 2.51 -17.56 -11.76
N ASP A 113 2.80 -18.15 -10.60
CA ASP A 113 4.08 -18.77 -10.25
C ASP A 113 4.37 -19.99 -11.12
N ILE A 114 3.35 -20.81 -11.39
CA ILE A 114 3.40 -21.89 -12.38
C ILE A 114 3.70 -21.32 -13.78
N GLY A 115 3.12 -20.17 -14.14
CA GLY A 115 3.42 -19.48 -15.39
C GLY A 115 4.87 -18.94 -15.45
N TYR A 116 5.37 -18.39 -14.34
CA TYR A 116 6.66 -17.72 -14.27
C TYR A 116 7.84 -18.69 -14.19
N SER A 117 7.72 -19.83 -13.50
CA SER A 117 8.79 -20.84 -13.52
C SER A 117 9.01 -21.36 -14.95
N ASN A 118 7.94 -21.53 -15.73
CA ASN A 118 8.01 -21.89 -17.15
C ASN A 118 8.69 -20.80 -18.02
N LEU A 119 8.62 -19.52 -17.65
CA LEU A 119 9.41 -18.45 -18.31
C LEU A 119 10.91 -18.55 -17.97
N ALA A 120 11.24 -19.07 -16.78
CA ALA A 120 12.60 -19.38 -16.36
C ALA A 120 13.08 -20.78 -16.81
N ASN A 121 12.34 -21.49 -17.67
CA ASN A 121 12.58 -22.90 -18.06
C ASN A 121 12.65 -23.90 -16.87
N LEU A 122 12.05 -23.58 -15.71
CA LEU A 122 12.01 -24.40 -14.49
C LEU A 122 10.66 -25.09 -14.29
N ASP A 123 10.67 -26.33 -13.78
CA ASP A 123 9.45 -27.10 -13.49
C ASP A 123 8.49 -26.32 -12.54
N PRO A 124 7.16 -26.36 -12.75
CA PRO A 124 6.14 -25.62 -11.99
C PRO A 124 6.26 -25.58 -10.46
N GLN A 125 6.80 -26.65 -9.86
CA GLN A 125 7.00 -26.73 -8.41
C GLN A 125 7.94 -25.63 -7.87
N TYR A 126 8.94 -25.20 -8.64
CA TYR A 126 9.92 -24.21 -8.20
C TYR A 126 9.34 -22.78 -8.14
N GLY A 127 8.31 -22.48 -8.93
CA GLY A 127 7.54 -21.25 -8.77
C GLY A 127 6.80 -21.20 -7.43
N LEU A 128 6.04 -22.25 -7.13
CA LEU A 128 5.28 -22.36 -5.88
C LEU A 128 6.20 -22.38 -4.64
N TYR A 129 7.35 -23.05 -4.72
CA TYR A 129 8.38 -23.01 -3.68
C TYR A 129 8.90 -21.59 -3.41
N SER A 130 9.07 -20.76 -4.43
CA SER A 130 9.48 -19.35 -4.31
C SER A 130 8.40 -18.41 -3.76
N SER A 131 7.13 -18.84 -3.71
CA SER A 131 6.05 -18.13 -3.01
C SER A 131 5.72 -18.70 -1.62
N PHE A 132 6.51 -19.66 -1.14
CA PHE A 132 6.40 -20.17 0.23
C PHE A 132 7.43 -19.53 1.17
N VAL A 133 8.74 -19.78 0.98
CA VAL A 133 9.77 -19.37 1.95
C VAL A 133 10.10 -17.87 1.89
N PRO A 134 10.37 -17.25 0.72
CA PRO A 134 10.77 -15.84 0.66
C PRO A 134 9.74 -14.85 1.27
N PRO A 135 8.41 -15.01 1.07
CA PRO A 135 7.42 -14.13 1.71
C PRO A 135 7.41 -14.19 3.24
N LEU A 136 7.79 -15.32 3.86
CA LEU A 136 7.88 -15.45 5.33
C LEU A 136 9.08 -14.69 5.89
N ILE A 137 10.24 -14.80 5.23
CA ILE A 137 11.44 -14.04 5.60
C ILE A 137 11.20 -12.54 5.41
N TYR A 138 10.57 -12.17 4.29
CA TYR A 138 10.20 -10.78 4.04
C TYR A 138 9.23 -10.23 5.08
N ALA A 139 8.20 -10.98 5.48
CA ALA A 139 7.25 -10.51 6.50
C ALA A 139 7.90 -10.24 7.88
N ALA A 140 9.03 -10.88 8.19
CA ALA A 140 9.79 -10.62 9.41
C ALA A 140 10.75 -9.41 9.32
N MET A 141 11.30 -9.13 8.13
CA MET A 141 12.43 -8.20 7.93
C MET A 141 12.11 -6.95 7.08
N GLY A 142 11.07 -6.98 6.25
CA GLY A 142 10.69 -5.89 5.35
C GLY A 142 10.08 -4.68 6.07
N SER A 143 10.19 -3.51 5.43
CA SER A 143 9.59 -2.25 5.89
C SER A 143 8.29 -1.89 5.16
N SER A 144 8.12 -2.34 3.91
CA SER A 144 6.85 -2.23 3.18
C SER A 144 5.77 -3.13 3.78
N ARG A 145 4.56 -2.58 3.88
CA ARG A 145 3.36 -3.28 4.40
C ARG A 145 2.54 -3.93 3.29
N ASP A 146 2.73 -3.47 2.05
CA ASP A 146 1.85 -3.72 0.90
C ASP A 146 2.48 -4.59 -0.17
N ILE A 147 3.81 -4.74 -0.15
CA ILE A 147 4.51 -5.51 -1.19
C ILE A 147 4.23 -7.00 -1.01
N ALA A 148 3.75 -7.63 -2.08
CA ALA A 148 3.49 -9.07 -2.11
C ALA A 148 4.62 -9.79 -2.85
N ILE A 149 5.28 -10.72 -2.16
CA ILE A 149 6.53 -11.35 -2.60
C ILE A 149 6.27 -12.62 -3.42
N GLY A 150 7.13 -12.88 -4.41
CA GLY A 150 7.24 -14.17 -5.09
C GLY A 150 8.00 -14.03 -6.41
N PRO A 151 7.97 -15.06 -7.28
CA PRO A 151 8.39 -14.95 -8.67
C PRO A 151 7.68 -13.82 -9.42
N VAL A 152 8.41 -13.19 -10.34
CA VAL A 152 7.88 -12.16 -11.25
C VAL A 152 8.32 -12.44 -12.69
N ALA A 153 7.49 -12.06 -13.67
CA ALA A 153 7.68 -12.36 -15.08
C ALA A 153 9.02 -11.87 -15.64
N VAL A 154 9.41 -10.63 -15.34
CA VAL A 154 10.64 -9.99 -15.86
C VAL A 154 11.87 -10.72 -15.34
N VAL A 155 12.00 -10.84 -14.01
CA VAL A 155 13.11 -11.55 -13.36
C VAL A 155 13.18 -13.01 -13.83
N SER A 156 12.05 -13.71 -13.94
CA SER A 156 12.01 -15.10 -14.40
C SER A 156 12.46 -15.26 -15.85
N LEU A 157 11.99 -14.40 -16.76
CA LEU A 157 12.35 -14.44 -18.18
C LEU A 157 13.83 -14.12 -18.40
N LEU A 158 14.34 -13.07 -17.76
CA LEU A 158 15.73 -12.65 -17.88
C LEU A 158 16.69 -13.70 -17.29
N MET A 159 16.34 -14.24 -16.12
CA MET A 159 17.07 -15.34 -15.51
C MET A 159 17.04 -16.58 -16.42
N GLY A 160 15.88 -16.91 -17.00
CA GLY A 160 15.73 -18.00 -17.96
C GLY A 160 16.66 -17.90 -19.16
N SER A 161 16.75 -16.73 -19.80
CA SER A 161 17.70 -16.50 -20.91
C SER A 161 19.15 -16.56 -20.47
N LEU A 162 19.52 -15.85 -19.39
CA LEU A 162 20.91 -15.79 -18.92
C LEU A 162 21.43 -17.16 -18.42
N LEU A 163 20.56 -18.01 -17.90
CA LEU A 163 20.88 -19.40 -17.57
C LEU A 163 21.02 -20.26 -18.84
N GLN A 164 20.15 -20.05 -19.84
CA GLN A 164 20.12 -20.81 -21.10
C GLN A 164 21.34 -20.54 -21.99
N ASP A 165 21.90 -19.33 -21.92
CA ASP A 165 23.16 -18.97 -22.58
C ASP A 165 24.39 -19.73 -21.99
N GLU A 166 24.27 -20.28 -20.77
CA GLU A 166 25.39 -20.87 -20.01
C GLU A 166 25.25 -22.38 -19.76
N VAL A 167 24.01 -22.91 -19.74
CA VAL A 167 23.64 -24.34 -19.62
C VAL A 167 22.35 -24.59 -20.39
N ASP A 168 22.32 -25.63 -21.23
CA ASP A 168 21.09 -26.05 -21.93
C ASP A 168 20.02 -26.56 -20.94
N PRO A 169 18.76 -26.05 -20.99
CA PRO A 169 17.62 -26.54 -20.20
C PRO A 169 17.35 -28.06 -20.28
N VAL A 170 17.85 -28.76 -21.31
CA VAL A 170 17.81 -30.23 -21.39
C VAL A 170 18.57 -30.86 -20.21
N ASN A 171 19.68 -30.26 -19.76
CA ASN A 171 20.38 -30.66 -18.54
C ASN A 171 19.69 -30.08 -17.29
N LYS A 172 18.53 -30.64 -16.95
CA LYS A 172 17.68 -30.17 -15.85
C LYS A 172 18.41 -29.99 -14.52
N GLU A 173 19.35 -30.87 -14.16
CA GLU A 173 20.08 -30.73 -12.90
C GLU A 173 21.12 -29.62 -12.95
N GLY A 174 21.94 -29.56 -14.00
CA GLY A 174 22.94 -28.49 -14.17
C GLY A 174 22.31 -27.10 -14.22
N TYR A 175 21.20 -26.97 -14.96
CA TYR A 175 20.43 -25.74 -15.10
C TYR A 175 19.86 -25.26 -13.76
N LEU A 176 19.24 -26.18 -13.00
CA LEU A 176 18.68 -25.91 -11.68
C LEU A 176 19.75 -25.56 -10.63
N ARG A 177 20.90 -26.23 -10.64
CA ARG A 177 22.04 -25.88 -9.78
C ARG A 177 22.55 -24.47 -10.08
N LEU A 178 22.64 -24.10 -11.35
CA LEU A 178 23.00 -22.73 -11.75
C LEU A 178 21.93 -21.70 -11.34
N ALA A 179 20.64 -22.04 -11.43
CA ALA A 179 19.54 -21.17 -11.00
C ALA A 179 19.58 -20.85 -9.50
N PHE A 180 19.78 -21.86 -8.64
CA PHE A 180 19.94 -21.63 -7.20
C PHE A 180 21.23 -20.87 -6.88
N THR A 181 22.32 -21.13 -7.60
CA THR A 181 23.59 -20.39 -7.46
C THR A 181 23.42 -18.90 -7.80
N ALA A 182 22.74 -18.58 -8.92
CA ALA A 182 22.42 -17.21 -9.29
C ALA A 182 21.49 -16.53 -8.28
N THR A 183 20.50 -17.25 -7.74
CA THR A 183 19.60 -16.74 -6.70
C THR A 183 20.35 -16.42 -5.40
N PHE A 184 21.30 -17.28 -5.01
CA PHE A 184 22.16 -17.07 -3.84
C PHE A 184 23.02 -15.80 -3.99
N PHE A 185 23.69 -15.62 -5.14
CA PHE A 185 24.50 -14.43 -5.39
C PHE A 185 23.66 -13.15 -5.61
N ALA A 186 22.45 -13.26 -6.17
CA ALA A 186 21.48 -12.16 -6.21
C ALA A 186 21.15 -11.68 -4.78
N GLY A 187 20.83 -12.63 -3.89
CA GLY A 187 20.54 -12.33 -2.49
C GLY A 187 21.72 -11.73 -1.73
N ILE A 188 22.95 -12.24 -1.95
CA ILE A 188 24.18 -11.64 -1.40
C ILE A 188 24.35 -10.20 -1.89
N THR A 189 24.18 -9.95 -3.20
CA THR A 189 24.35 -8.61 -3.80
C THR A 189 23.35 -7.63 -3.21
N GLN A 190 22.07 -8.02 -3.13
CA GLN A 190 21.00 -7.22 -2.53
C GLN A 190 21.29 -6.89 -1.05
N ALA A 191 21.64 -7.90 -0.25
CA ALA A 191 21.97 -7.71 1.16
C ALA A 191 23.20 -6.80 1.35
N ALA A 192 24.23 -6.97 0.53
CA ALA A 192 25.45 -6.16 0.58
C ALA A 192 25.18 -4.68 0.30
N LEU A 193 24.32 -4.35 -0.68
CA LEU A 193 23.92 -2.96 -0.95
C LEU A 193 23.22 -2.32 0.26
N GLY A 194 22.39 -3.09 0.97
CA GLY A 194 21.72 -2.65 2.20
C GLY A 194 22.67 -2.47 3.39
N PHE A 195 23.63 -3.39 3.57
CA PHE A 195 24.69 -3.25 4.58
C PHE A 195 25.63 -2.07 4.30
N LEU A 196 25.92 -1.79 3.02
CA LEU A 196 26.65 -0.60 2.56
C LEU A 196 25.81 0.69 2.60
N ARG A 197 24.55 0.60 3.05
CA ARG A 197 23.59 1.71 3.18
C ARG A 197 23.30 2.49 1.90
N LEU A 198 23.33 1.80 0.76
CA LEU A 198 23.06 2.40 -0.55
C LEU A 198 21.55 2.60 -0.81
N GLY A 199 20.69 2.43 0.20
CA GLY A 199 19.25 2.65 0.12
C GLY A 199 18.83 4.07 -0.24
N PHE A 200 19.72 5.08 -0.09
CA PHE A 200 19.48 6.43 -0.59
C PHE A 200 19.26 6.49 -2.12
N LEU A 201 19.72 5.47 -2.87
CA LEU A 201 19.44 5.33 -4.30
C LEU A 201 17.92 5.24 -4.60
N ILE A 202 17.12 4.81 -3.61
CA ILE A 202 15.66 4.66 -3.70
C ILE A 202 14.94 6.01 -3.47
N ASP A 203 15.66 7.04 -3.02
CA ASP A 203 15.12 8.37 -2.72
C ASP A 203 15.20 9.33 -3.91
N PHE A 204 15.93 8.97 -4.99
CA PHE A 204 15.94 9.72 -6.26
C PHE A 204 14.66 9.57 -7.08
N LEU A 205 13.71 8.72 -6.65
CA LEU A 205 12.41 8.58 -7.30
C LEU A 205 11.47 9.73 -6.89
N SER A 206 11.47 10.79 -7.69
CA SER A 206 10.57 11.93 -7.50
C SER A 206 9.09 11.49 -7.54
N HIS A 207 8.23 12.17 -6.78
CA HIS A 207 6.80 11.84 -6.74
C HIS A 207 6.15 11.85 -8.14
N ALA A 208 6.59 12.77 -9.00
CA ALA A 208 6.14 12.84 -10.40
C ALA A 208 6.62 11.64 -11.24
N ALA A 209 7.85 11.16 -11.04
CA ALA A 209 8.32 9.91 -11.66
C ALA A 209 7.46 8.71 -11.22
N ILE A 210 7.09 8.63 -9.94
CA ILE A 210 6.25 7.55 -9.39
C ILE A 210 4.85 7.57 -10.03
N VAL A 211 4.17 8.73 -10.09
CA VAL A 211 2.83 8.85 -10.70
C VAL A 211 2.85 8.42 -12.18
N GLY A 212 3.84 8.86 -12.94
CA GLY A 212 4.00 8.46 -14.35
C GLY A 212 4.32 6.97 -14.52
N PHE A 213 5.20 6.44 -13.68
CA PHE A 213 5.57 5.02 -13.64
C PHE A 213 4.34 4.13 -13.33
N MET A 214 3.54 4.48 -12.32
CA MET A 214 2.30 3.80 -11.97
C MET A 214 1.34 3.76 -13.16
N GLY A 215 1.14 4.90 -13.84
CA GLY A 215 0.26 4.99 -15.01
C GLY A 215 0.70 4.06 -16.15
N GLY A 216 2.00 4.03 -16.45
CA GLY A 216 2.54 3.18 -17.52
C GLY A 216 2.58 1.70 -17.16
N ALA A 217 2.93 1.36 -15.91
CA ALA A 217 2.88 0.00 -15.37
C ALA A 217 1.45 -0.54 -15.40
N ALA A 218 0.45 0.30 -15.06
CA ALA A 218 -0.94 -0.10 -15.07
C ALA A 218 -1.43 -0.46 -16.48
N ILE A 219 -1.16 0.40 -17.47
CA ILE A 219 -1.54 0.14 -18.88
C ILE A 219 -0.85 -1.12 -19.41
N THR A 220 0.46 -1.27 -19.19
CA THR A 220 1.21 -2.44 -19.69
C THR A 220 0.74 -3.75 -19.04
N ILE A 221 0.43 -3.78 -17.74
CA ILE A 221 -0.10 -4.96 -17.07
C ILE A 221 -1.50 -5.32 -17.60
N ALA A 222 -2.39 -4.34 -17.77
CA ALA A 222 -3.73 -4.56 -18.34
C ALA A 222 -3.67 -5.12 -19.76
N LEU A 223 -2.76 -4.59 -20.61
CA LEU A 223 -2.51 -5.10 -21.96
C LEU A 223 -1.96 -6.53 -21.97
N GLN A 224 -1.07 -6.88 -21.03
CA GLN A 224 -0.56 -8.26 -20.88
C GLN A 224 -1.68 -9.24 -20.48
N GLN A 225 -2.69 -8.80 -19.73
CA GLN A 225 -3.83 -9.65 -19.36
C GLN A 225 -4.69 -10.04 -20.55
N LEU A 226 -4.68 -9.28 -21.66
CA LEU A 226 -5.44 -9.63 -22.87
C LEU A 226 -5.06 -11.01 -23.43
N LYS A 227 -3.81 -11.46 -23.24
CA LYS A 227 -3.39 -12.84 -23.54
C LYS A 227 -4.28 -13.87 -22.84
N LEU A 228 -4.46 -13.68 -21.53
CA LEU A 228 -5.16 -14.60 -20.63
C LEU A 228 -6.68 -14.46 -20.77
N LEU A 229 -7.17 -13.24 -21.04
CA LEU A 229 -8.57 -12.92 -21.29
C LEU A 229 -9.09 -13.58 -22.57
N PHE A 230 -8.39 -13.41 -23.69
CA PHE A 230 -8.77 -13.95 -25.01
C PHE A 230 -8.23 -15.37 -25.29
N GLY A 231 -7.38 -15.93 -24.44
CA GLY A 231 -6.82 -17.28 -24.59
C GLY A 231 -5.77 -17.42 -25.70
N ILE A 232 -5.05 -16.34 -26.03
CA ILE A 232 -4.09 -16.29 -27.15
C ILE A 232 -2.87 -17.17 -26.84
N LYS A 233 -2.71 -18.26 -27.62
CA LYS A 233 -1.58 -19.21 -27.49
C LYS A 233 -0.24 -18.57 -27.85
N ASN A 234 -0.16 -17.97 -29.03
CA ASN A 234 1.04 -17.32 -29.55
C ASN A 234 0.98 -15.82 -29.25
N PHE A 235 1.51 -15.44 -28.09
CA PHE A 235 1.56 -14.04 -27.63
C PHE A 235 3.02 -13.60 -27.48
N THR A 236 3.30 -12.32 -27.78
CA THR A 236 4.66 -11.75 -27.68
C THR A 236 5.31 -11.97 -26.30
N LYS A 237 6.64 -12.13 -26.28
CA LYS A 237 7.44 -12.12 -25.04
C LYS A 237 7.80 -10.69 -24.57
N LYS A 238 7.57 -9.67 -25.41
CA LYS A 238 7.90 -8.27 -25.11
C LYS A 238 6.78 -7.57 -24.34
N THR A 239 7.14 -6.54 -23.58
CA THR A 239 6.23 -5.76 -22.72
C THR A 239 5.62 -4.52 -23.40
N ASP A 240 6.16 -4.09 -24.55
CA ASP A 240 5.77 -2.85 -25.21
C ASP A 240 4.38 -2.90 -25.87
N ILE A 241 3.64 -1.80 -25.78
CA ILE A 241 2.28 -1.67 -26.33
C ILE A 241 2.18 -2.03 -27.81
N VAL A 242 3.22 -1.73 -28.61
CA VAL A 242 3.22 -1.95 -30.07
C VAL A 242 3.27 -3.45 -30.37
N SER A 243 4.21 -4.17 -29.77
CA SER A 243 4.32 -5.62 -29.93
C SER A 243 3.12 -6.36 -29.33
N VAL A 244 2.56 -5.88 -28.22
CA VAL A 244 1.34 -6.47 -27.62
C VAL A 244 0.13 -6.25 -28.52
N MET A 245 -0.16 -5.02 -28.96
CA MET A 245 -1.31 -4.73 -29.81
C MET A 245 -1.20 -5.38 -31.18
N SER A 246 0.01 -5.45 -31.76
CA SER A 246 0.27 -6.22 -32.99
C SER A 246 -0.02 -7.71 -32.79
N SER A 247 0.42 -8.30 -31.66
CA SER A 247 0.15 -9.70 -31.32
C SER A 247 -1.34 -9.98 -31.07
N VAL A 248 -2.08 -9.04 -30.49
CA VAL A 248 -3.54 -9.14 -30.29
C VAL A 248 -4.27 -9.03 -31.62
N TRP A 249 -3.97 -8.01 -32.43
CA TRP A 249 -4.65 -7.75 -33.71
C TRP A 249 -4.38 -8.87 -34.73
N GLY A 250 -3.14 -9.32 -34.87
CA GLY A 250 -2.79 -10.49 -35.69
C GLY A 250 -3.45 -11.80 -35.23
N SER A 251 -3.92 -11.87 -33.98
CA SER A 251 -4.67 -13.02 -33.46
C SER A 251 -6.18 -12.94 -33.69
N VAL A 252 -6.75 -11.77 -34.08
CA VAL A 252 -8.20 -11.56 -34.22
C VAL A 252 -8.83 -12.54 -35.21
N HIS A 253 -8.22 -12.72 -36.38
CA HIS A 253 -8.86 -13.47 -37.48
C HIS A 253 -8.80 -14.99 -37.34
N HIS A 254 -7.88 -15.56 -36.55
CA HIS A 254 -7.67 -17.02 -36.45
C HIS A 254 -7.50 -17.56 -35.01
N GLY A 255 -7.35 -16.70 -33.99
CA GLY A 255 -7.05 -17.10 -32.61
C GLY A 255 -8.16 -16.90 -31.59
N TRP A 256 -9.19 -16.08 -31.90
CA TRP A 256 -10.24 -15.69 -30.94
C TRP A 256 -11.30 -16.79 -30.77
N ASN A 257 -10.94 -17.80 -29.97
CA ASN A 257 -11.84 -18.89 -29.64
C ASN A 257 -12.87 -18.44 -28.60
N TRP A 258 -13.99 -17.85 -29.06
CA TRP A 258 -15.10 -17.34 -28.23
C TRP A 258 -15.61 -18.35 -27.19
N ARG A 259 -15.55 -19.64 -27.54
CA ARG A 259 -15.89 -20.76 -26.66
C ARG A 259 -15.06 -20.73 -25.37
N THR A 260 -13.83 -20.24 -25.38
CA THR A 260 -12.96 -20.12 -24.19
C THR A 260 -13.43 -19.04 -23.21
N ILE A 261 -14.11 -18.00 -23.69
CA ILE A 261 -14.69 -16.94 -22.84
C ILE A 261 -15.96 -17.50 -22.18
N LEU A 262 -16.85 -18.11 -22.98
CA LEU A 262 -18.08 -18.75 -22.48
C LEU A 262 -17.78 -19.94 -21.55
N ILE A 263 -16.79 -20.77 -21.89
CA ILE A 263 -16.29 -21.82 -21.00
C ILE A 263 -15.61 -21.19 -19.79
N GLY A 264 -14.91 -20.06 -19.90
CA GLY A 264 -14.36 -19.36 -18.73
C GLY A 264 -15.42 -19.06 -17.65
N THR A 265 -16.59 -18.56 -18.05
CA THR A 265 -17.71 -18.31 -17.14
C THR A 265 -18.46 -19.58 -16.71
N ILE A 266 -18.71 -20.53 -17.62
CA ILE A 266 -19.40 -21.80 -17.27
C ILE A 266 -18.53 -22.71 -16.41
N PHE A 267 -17.21 -22.70 -16.62
CA PHE A 267 -16.25 -23.53 -15.89
C PHE A 267 -15.94 -22.97 -14.48
N LEU A 268 -16.26 -21.69 -14.22
CA LEU A 268 -16.33 -21.16 -12.85
C LEU A 268 -17.47 -21.85 -12.06
N ALA A 269 -18.65 -21.99 -12.66
CA ALA A 269 -19.76 -22.73 -12.06
C ALA A 269 -19.44 -24.23 -11.93
N PHE A 270 -18.79 -24.83 -12.93
CA PHE A 270 -18.35 -26.24 -12.86
C PHE A 270 -17.27 -26.47 -11.79
N LEU A 271 -16.33 -25.54 -11.59
CA LEU A 271 -15.28 -25.63 -10.57
C LEU A 271 -15.82 -25.67 -9.14
N LEU A 272 -16.96 -25.02 -8.88
CA LEU A 272 -17.66 -25.10 -7.59
C LEU A 272 -18.29 -26.49 -7.35
N THR A 273 -18.35 -27.35 -8.38
CA THR A 273 -18.99 -28.68 -8.36
C THR A 273 -17.98 -29.84 -8.58
N ALA A 274 -16.81 -29.58 -9.16
CA ALA A 274 -15.87 -30.59 -9.64
C ALA A 274 -15.00 -31.24 -8.54
N LYS A 275 -15.62 -32.04 -7.65
CA LYS A 275 -14.96 -32.74 -6.53
C LYS A 275 -14.16 -34.00 -6.92
N TYR A 276 -14.08 -34.41 -8.20
CA TYR A 276 -13.54 -35.72 -8.59
C TYR A 276 -12.57 -35.73 -9.78
N ILE A 277 -11.65 -36.72 -9.74
CA ILE A 277 -10.59 -37.05 -10.72
C ILE A 277 -9.37 -36.11 -10.74
N VAL A 278 -8.19 -36.69 -10.56
CA VAL A 278 -6.89 -36.01 -10.40
C VAL A 278 -5.79 -36.79 -11.13
N ARG A 279 -4.77 -36.09 -11.67
CA ARG A 279 -3.45 -36.66 -12.02
C ARG A 279 -2.35 -35.93 -11.25
N HIS A 280 -1.27 -36.64 -10.94
CA HIS A 280 -0.26 -36.21 -9.96
C HIS A 280 0.57 -34.99 -10.37
N LEU A 281 0.63 -34.00 -9.48
CA LEU A 281 1.86 -33.24 -9.23
C LEU A 281 2.65 -33.95 -8.12
N LYS A 282 3.97 -33.71 -8.03
CA LYS A 282 4.77 -34.15 -6.88
C LYS A 282 4.34 -33.35 -5.64
N LYS A 283 3.73 -34.01 -4.67
CA LYS A 283 3.46 -33.44 -3.34
C LYS A 283 4.76 -33.41 -2.53
N GLY A 284 4.99 -32.33 -1.79
CA GLY A 284 6.15 -32.23 -0.90
C GLY A 284 6.37 -30.83 -0.35
N ILE A 285 7.13 -30.76 0.74
CA ILE A 285 7.71 -29.51 1.27
C ILE A 285 8.98 -29.21 0.45
N ASN A 286 9.32 -27.92 0.30
CA ASN A 286 10.59 -27.44 -0.25
C ASN A 286 11.78 -28.31 0.24
N PRO A 287 12.47 -29.08 -0.63
CA PRO A 287 13.64 -29.82 -0.21
C PRO A 287 14.84 -28.88 -0.01
N SER A 288 15.80 -29.26 0.83
CA SER A 288 17.06 -28.54 0.94
C SER A 288 17.86 -28.64 -0.36
N SER A 289 18.37 -27.49 -0.81
CA SER A 289 19.22 -27.34 -2.00
C SER A 289 20.55 -26.65 -1.69
N PHE A 290 20.95 -26.55 -0.41
CA PHE A 290 22.29 -26.07 -0.02
C PHE A 290 23.41 -26.82 -0.78
N ASN A 291 23.34 -28.16 -0.83
CA ASN A 291 24.28 -29.02 -1.56
C ASN A 291 24.15 -28.96 -3.11
N LYS A 292 23.35 -28.02 -3.62
CA LYS A 292 23.15 -27.77 -5.06
C LYS A 292 23.68 -26.40 -5.53
N ILE A 293 24.16 -25.56 -4.61
CA ILE A 293 24.77 -24.26 -4.93
C ILE A 293 26.25 -24.46 -5.31
N TYR A 294 26.70 -23.89 -6.42
CA TYR A 294 28.10 -23.89 -6.84
C TYR A 294 28.88 -22.79 -6.10
N PHE A 295 29.50 -23.15 -4.98
CA PHE A 295 30.42 -22.26 -4.25
C PHE A 295 31.80 -22.14 -4.93
N THR A 296 32.20 -23.13 -5.74
CA THR A 296 33.52 -23.21 -6.40
C THR A 296 33.40 -23.74 -7.82
N GLY A 297 34.41 -23.48 -8.67
CA GLY A 297 34.46 -23.96 -10.06
C GLY A 297 33.84 -22.99 -11.08
N PRO A 298 33.84 -23.35 -12.38
CA PRO A 298 33.50 -22.43 -13.47
C PRO A 298 32.05 -21.92 -13.42
N TYR A 299 31.11 -22.73 -12.93
CA TYR A 299 29.71 -22.34 -12.78
C TYR A 299 29.45 -21.37 -11.61
N ALA A 300 30.36 -21.26 -10.64
CA ALA A 300 30.24 -20.28 -9.54
C ALA A 300 30.37 -18.84 -10.07
N GLY A 301 31.36 -18.57 -10.92
CA GLY A 301 31.56 -17.25 -11.55
C GLY A 301 30.43 -16.87 -12.52
N LYS A 302 29.94 -17.84 -13.30
CA LYS A 302 28.74 -17.68 -14.15
C LYS A 302 27.51 -17.34 -13.30
N GLY A 303 27.25 -18.13 -12.25
CA GLY A 303 26.18 -17.90 -11.30
C GLY A 303 26.26 -16.54 -10.62
N PHE A 304 27.46 -16.08 -10.22
CA PHE A 304 27.66 -14.73 -9.68
C PHE A 304 27.28 -13.64 -10.69
N ARG A 305 27.73 -13.71 -11.95
CA ARG A 305 27.39 -12.74 -12.99
C ARG A 305 25.88 -12.65 -13.23
N ILE A 306 25.20 -13.79 -13.35
CA ILE A 306 23.74 -13.85 -13.52
C ILE A 306 23.03 -13.32 -12.27
N GLY A 307 23.53 -13.68 -11.07
CA GLY A 307 22.99 -13.25 -9.79
C GLY A 307 23.06 -11.74 -9.58
N VAL A 308 24.18 -11.09 -9.93
CA VAL A 308 24.30 -9.62 -9.86
C VAL A 308 23.28 -8.95 -10.79
N VAL A 309 23.18 -9.38 -12.05
CA VAL A 309 22.25 -8.78 -13.04
C VAL A 309 20.79 -8.97 -12.63
N THR A 310 20.39 -10.20 -12.31
CA THR A 310 19.01 -10.52 -11.91
C THR A 310 18.66 -9.91 -10.55
N GLY A 311 19.60 -9.89 -9.61
CA GLY A 311 19.44 -9.29 -8.28
C GLY A 311 19.26 -7.76 -8.32
N MET A 312 20.02 -7.06 -9.17
CA MET A 312 19.86 -5.61 -9.37
C MET A 312 18.49 -5.25 -9.96
N ILE A 313 18.00 -6.01 -10.94
CA ILE A 313 16.69 -5.76 -11.57
C ILE A 313 15.56 -6.11 -10.61
N ALA A 314 15.64 -7.26 -9.92
CA ALA A 314 14.69 -7.64 -8.87
C ALA A 314 14.61 -6.58 -7.76
N LEU A 315 15.75 -6.01 -7.34
CA LEU A 315 15.81 -4.95 -6.34
C LEU A 315 15.19 -3.64 -6.83
N THR A 316 15.48 -3.26 -8.08
CA THR A 316 14.93 -2.04 -8.70
C THR A 316 13.41 -2.12 -8.82
N GLU A 317 12.87 -3.28 -9.20
CA GLU A 317 11.43 -3.54 -9.26
C GLU A 317 10.78 -3.45 -7.87
N ALA A 318 11.27 -4.20 -6.87
CA ALA A 318 10.69 -4.19 -5.53
C ALA A 318 10.78 -2.82 -4.83
N THR A 319 11.85 -2.06 -5.03
CA THR A 319 12.01 -0.75 -4.38
C THR A 319 11.13 0.33 -5.02
N ALA A 320 10.91 0.28 -6.33
CA ALA A 320 9.91 1.12 -7.00
C ALA A 320 8.47 0.77 -6.55
N ILE A 321 8.14 -0.52 -6.40
CA ILE A 321 6.86 -0.98 -5.85
C ILE A 321 6.69 -0.54 -4.39
N GLY A 322 7.71 -0.71 -3.56
CA GLY A 322 7.73 -0.29 -2.17
C GLY A 322 7.50 1.22 -2.03
N ARG A 323 8.19 2.05 -2.83
CA ARG A 323 7.99 3.51 -2.86
C ARG A 323 6.58 3.89 -3.33
N THR A 324 6.04 3.17 -4.32
CA THR A 324 4.67 3.36 -4.84
C THR A 324 3.63 3.21 -3.73
N PHE A 325 3.59 2.06 -3.04
CA PHE A 325 2.56 1.83 -2.00
C PHE A 325 2.84 2.58 -0.69
N ALA A 326 4.09 2.88 -0.38
CA ALA A 326 4.46 3.78 0.71
C ALA A 326 3.92 5.21 0.50
N ALA A 327 3.98 5.72 -0.74
CA ALA A 327 3.40 7.02 -1.09
C ALA A 327 1.86 7.01 -1.04
N LEU A 328 1.20 5.93 -1.49
CA LEU A 328 -0.26 5.79 -1.44
C LEU A 328 -0.84 5.73 -0.02
N LYS A 329 -0.05 5.32 0.98
CA LYS A 329 -0.46 5.17 2.39
C LYS A 329 0.25 6.13 3.35
N ASP A 330 0.95 7.14 2.83
CA ASP A 330 1.75 8.12 3.59
C ASP A 330 2.61 7.50 4.70
N TYR A 331 3.44 6.51 4.33
CA TYR A 331 4.47 5.97 5.24
C TYR A 331 5.86 6.01 4.61
N ARG A 332 6.88 5.99 5.47
CA ARG A 332 8.29 6.00 5.05
C ARG A 332 8.76 4.56 4.83
N LEU A 333 9.09 4.22 3.58
CA LEU A 333 9.90 3.04 3.25
C LEU A 333 11.37 3.27 3.68
N ASP A 334 11.98 2.27 4.32
CA ASP A 334 13.40 2.27 4.67
C ASP A 334 14.18 1.45 3.64
N GLY A 335 14.83 2.16 2.70
CA GLY A 335 15.52 1.54 1.58
C GLY A 335 16.64 0.57 1.96
N ASN A 336 17.27 0.78 3.13
CA ASN A 336 18.33 -0.11 3.62
C ASN A 336 17.75 -1.42 4.16
N LYS A 337 16.63 -1.34 4.90
CA LYS A 337 15.90 -2.54 5.35
C LYS A 337 15.32 -3.33 4.18
N GLU A 338 14.78 -2.67 3.15
CA GLU A 338 14.33 -3.36 1.92
C GLU A 338 15.45 -4.14 1.25
N MET A 339 16.62 -3.52 1.02
CA MET A 339 17.78 -4.18 0.43
C MET A 339 18.21 -5.43 1.23
N VAL A 340 18.25 -5.33 2.57
CA VAL A 340 18.59 -6.48 3.44
C VAL A 340 17.48 -7.54 3.44
N ALA A 341 16.21 -7.17 3.49
CA ALA A 341 15.09 -8.11 3.49
C ALA A 341 14.97 -8.90 2.17
N LEU A 342 15.07 -8.21 1.04
CA LEU A 342 15.06 -8.82 -0.30
C LEU A 342 16.30 -9.71 -0.52
N GLY A 343 17.45 -9.30 -0.01
CA GLY A 343 18.67 -10.11 -0.08
C GLY A 343 18.60 -11.37 0.76
N THR A 344 18.22 -11.24 2.04
CA THR A 344 18.12 -12.38 2.97
C THR A 344 17.04 -13.38 2.57
N MET A 345 15.89 -12.94 2.06
CA MET A 345 14.86 -13.87 1.57
C MET A 345 15.32 -14.68 0.35
N ASN A 346 16.15 -14.10 -0.54
CA ASN A 346 16.72 -14.80 -1.69
C ASN A 346 17.88 -15.73 -1.30
N ILE A 347 18.73 -15.34 -0.33
CA ILE A 347 19.74 -16.22 0.27
C ILE A 347 19.06 -17.47 0.86
N VAL A 348 18.11 -17.29 1.79
CA VAL A 348 17.40 -18.41 2.42
C VAL A 348 16.61 -19.21 1.39
N GLY A 349 15.92 -18.53 0.46
CA GLY A 349 15.17 -19.16 -0.63
C GLY A 349 16.03 -20.12 -1.47
N SER A 350 17.22 -19.71 -1.90
CA SER A 350 18.12 -20.56 -2.68
C SER A 350 18.51 -21.86 -1.96
N MET A 351 18.67 -21.81 -0.64
CA MET A 351 18.92 -22.98 0.20
C MET A 351 17.69 -23.90 0.33
N THR A 352 16.48 -23.37 0.13
CA THR A 352 15.19 -24.08 0.20
C THR A 352 14.55 -24.31 -1.17
N SER A 353 15.35 -24.50 -2.22
CA SER A 353 14.89 -24.78 -3.60
C SER A 353 14.03 -23.71 -4.27
N CYS A 354 14.10 -22.45 -3.81
CA CYS A 354 13.50 -21.30 -4.47
C CYS A 354 14.47 -20.73 -5.51
N TYR A 355 13.94 -20.21 -6.62
CA TYR A 355 14.66 -19.30 -7.50
C TYR A 355 14.26 -17.83 -7.24
N CYS A 356 15.02 -16.88 -7.76
CA CYS A 356 14.94 -15.44 -7.49
C CYS A 356 13.50 -14.91 -7.40
N ALA A 357 13.13 -14.47 -6.19
CA ALA A 357 11.85 -13.87 -5.86
C ALA A 357 12.02 -12.36 -5.60
N THR A 358 10.96 -11.59 -5.83
CA THR A 358 10.93 -10.15 -5.56
C THR A 358 9.50 -9.68 -5.27
N GLY A 359 9.30 -8.38 -5.08
CA GLY A 359 7.97 -7.79 -5.00
C GLY A 359 7.27 -7.77 -6.36
N SER A 360 6.04 -8.26 -6.42
CA SER A 360 5.24 -8.28 -7.65
C SER A 360 4.25 -7.11 -7.66
N PHE A 361 4.32 -6.22 -8.66
CA PHE A 361 3.45 -5.05 -8.74
C PHE A 361 1.96 -5.42 -8.76
N SER A 362 1.57 -6.43 -9.57
CA SER A 362 0.17 -6.85 -9.71
C SER A 362 -0.38 -7.50 -8.42
N ARG A 363 0.43 -8.31 -7.74
CA ARG A 363 0.06 -8.89 -6.42
C ARG A 363 -0.04 -7.81 -5.35
N SER A 364 0.88 -6.86 -5.34
CA SER A 364 0.92 -5.75 -4.36
C SER A 364 -0.26 -4.79 -4.54
N ALA A 365 -0.67 -4.52 -5.79
CA ALA A 365 -1.89 -3.79 -6.08
C ALA A 365 -3.13 -4.49 -5.49
N VAL A 366 -3.28 -5.80 -5.75
CA VAL A 366 -4.39 -6.59 -5.21
C VAL A 366 -4.34 -6.67 -3.67
N ASN A 367 -3.15 -6.79 -3.07
CA ASN A 367 -2.93 -6.73 -1.62
C ASN A 367 -3.45 -5.40 -1.02
N TYR A 368 -3.09 -4.29 -1.66
CA TYR A 368 -3.50 -2.94 -1.27
C TYR A 368 -5.02 -2.75 -1.34
N MET A 369 -5.68 -3.10 -2.46
CA MET A 369 -7.14 -2.92 -2.62
C MET A 369 -7.96 -3.92 -1.80
N SER A 370 -7.42 -5.10 -1.50
CA SER A 370 -8.05 -6.06 -0.57
C SER A 370 -8.02 -5.59 0.90
N GLY A 371 -7.44 -4.41 1.17
CA GLY A 371 -7.47 -3.78 2.49
C GLY A 371 -6.41 -4.27 3.47
N CYS A 372 -5.27 -4.79 2.99
CA CYS A 372 -4.15 -5.13 3.87
C CYS A 372 -3.67 -3.90 4.66
N GLN A 373 -3.05 -4.15 5.81
CA GLN A 373 -2.42 -3.13 6.65
C GLN A 373 -1.04 -3.53 7.16
N THR A 374 -0.66 -4.81 7.10
CA THR A 374 0.67 -5.28 7.55
C THR A 374 1.23 -6.41 6.67
N PRO A 375 2.54 -6.73 6.77
CA PRO A 375 3.14 -7.85 6.05
C PRO A 375 2.55 -9.24 6.37
N ILE A 376 1.60 -9.38 7.30
CA ILE A 376 0.91 -10.65 7.58
C ILE A 376 0.16 -11.18 6.35
N SER A 377 -0.25 -10.35 5.39
CA SER A 377 -0.84 -10.89 4.14
C SER A 377 0.13 -11.78 3.35
N ASN A 378 1.46 -11.53 3.41
CA ASN A 378 2.48 -12.45 2.88
C ASN A 378 2.55 -13.77 3.67
N VAL A 379 2.35 -13.74 4.99
CA VAL A 379 2.34 -14.93 5.86
C VAL A 379 1.11 -15.78 5.59
N VAL A 380 -0.07 -15.16 5.48
CA VAL A 380 -1.32 -15.82 5.10
C VAL A 380 -1.21 -16.40 3.69
N MET A 381 -0.73 -15.63 2.72
CA MET A 381 -0.49 -16.08 1.34
C MET A 381 0.43 -17.31 1.32
N SER A 382 1.60 -17.24 1.96
CA SER A 382 2.55 -18.35 2.06
C SER A 382 1.94 -19.59 2.71
N THR A 383 1.16 -19.42 3.79
CA THR A 383 0.44 -20.52 4.45
C THR A 383 -0.59 -21.18 3.52
N VAL A 384 -1.31 -20.40 2.71
CA VAL A 384 -2.30 -20.91 1.75
C VAL A 384 -1.61 -21.60 0.55
N VAL A 385 -0.46 -21.09 0.09
CA VAL A 385 0.39 -21.76 -0.92
C VAL A 385 0.92 -23.09 -0.40
N PHE A 386 1.36 -23.14 0.86
CA PHE A 386 1.81 -24.37 1.52
C PHE A 386 0.70 -25.41 1.67
N LEU A 387 -0.48 -25.02 2.19
CA LEU A 387 -1.64 -25.88 2.27
C LEU A 387 -2.08 -26.36 0.87
N THR A 388 -1.96 -25.51 -0.15
CA THR A 388 -2.19 -25.90 -1.55
C THR A 388 -1.20 -26.96 -2.03
N LEU A 389 0.11 -26.80 -1.77
CA LEU A 389 1.15 -27.78 -2.14
C LEU A 389 0.93 -29.17 -1.52
N LEU A 390 0.27 -29.25 -0.36
CA LEU A 390 -0.04 -30.52 0.31
C LEU A 390 -1.41 -31.11 -0.10
N LEU A 391 -2.46 -30.28 -0.15
CA LEU A 391 -3.85 -30.72 -0.23
C LEU A 391 -4.52 -30.42 -1.59
N ILE A 392 -4.36 -29.21 -2.12
CA ILE A 392 -5.26 -28.62 -3.15
C ILE A 392 -4.60 -28.49 -4.54
N THR A 393 -3.30 -28.80 -4.65
CA THR A 393 -2.46 -28.68 -5.86
C THR A 393 -3.10 -29.10 -7.19
N PRO A 394 -3.82 -30.24 -7.29
CA PRO A 394 -4.39 -30.67 -8.56
C PRO A 394 -5.70 -29.97 -8.94
N LEU A 395 -6.39 -29.29 -8.01
CA LEU A 395 -7.62 -28.54 -8.28
C LEU A 395 -7.31 -27.25 -9.07
N PHE A 396 -6.22 -26.56 -8.73
CA PHE A 396 -5.79 -25.32 -9.38
C PHE A 396 -5.31 -25.49 -10.84
N LYS A 397 -5.15 -26.72 -11.33
CA LYS A 397 -4.94 -26.98 -12.77
C LYS A 397 -6.08 -26.44 -13.64
N TYR A 398 -7.27 -26.32 -13.07
CA TYR A 398 -8.51 -26.05 -13.78
C TYR A 398 -8.95 -24.57 -13.75
N THR A 399 -8.29 -23.70 -12.99
CA THR A 399 -8.62 -22.27 -12.87
C THR A 399 -8.55 -21.54 -14.23
N PRO A 400 -9.64 -20.95 -14.75
CA PRO A 400 -9.61 -20.25 -16.02
C PRO A 400 -8.76 -18.98 -15.98
N ASN A 401 -7.74 -18.93 -16.85
CA ASN A 401 -6.86 -17.76 -17.05
C ASN A 401 -7.62 -16.44 -17.26
N SER A 402 -8.78 -16.49 -17.93
CA SER A 402 -9.61 -15.31 -18.24
C SER A 402 -10.22 -14.64 -16.99
N ILE A 403 -10.45 -15.39 -15.90
CA ILE A 403 -10.96 -14.84 -14.63
C ILE A 403 -9.85 -14.09 -13.90
N LEU A 404 -8.66 -14.70 -13.82
CA LEU A 404 -7.46 -14.07 -13.25
C LEU A 404 -7.12 -12.78 -14.01
N ALA A 405 -7.21 -12.82 -15.34
CA ALA A 405 -7.04 -11.66 -16.22
C ALA A 405 -8.03 -10.54 -15.87
N SER A 406 -9.31 -10.88 -15.72
CA SER A 406 -10.39 -9.92 -15.40
C SER A 406 -10.17 -9.25 -14.05
N ILE A 407 -9.83 -10.03 -13.01
CA ILE A 407 -9.51 -9.51 -11.68
C ILE A 407 -8.31 -8.54 -11.74
N ILE A 408 -7.24 -8.90 -12.45
CA ILE A 408 -6.06 -8.03 -12.60
C ILE A 408 -6.39 -6.75 -13.38
N ILE A 409 -7.20 -6.81 -14.45
CA ILE A 409 -7.60 -5.62 -15.22
C ILE A 409 -8.38 -4.65 -14.33
N THR A 410 -9.43 -5.12 -13.64
CA THR A 410 -10.24 -4.29 -12.73
C THR A 410 -9.38 -3.70 -11.60
N ALA A 411 -8.49 -4.51 -11.02
CA ALA A 411 -7.54 -4.08 -10.00
C ALA A 411 -6.63 -2.94 -10.48
N VAL A 412 -6.05 -3.09 -11.67
CA VAL A 412 -4.96 -2.23 -12.13
C VAL A 412 -5.45 -0.87 -12.67
N ILE A 413 -6.70 -0.78 -13.14
CA ILE A 413 -7.32 0.51 -13.54
C ILE A 413 -7.36 1.51 -12.37
N GLY A 414 -7.48 1.04 -11.12
CA GLY A 414 -7.51 1.88 -9.92
C GLY A 414 -6.21 2.61 -9.59
N LEU A 415 -5.12 2.36 -10.33
CA LEU A 415 -3.80 2.98 -10.12
C LEU A 415 -3.55 4.20 -11.04
N LEU A 416 -4.52 4.57 -11.88
CA LEU A 416 -4.40 5.67 -12.84
C LEU A 416 -4.81 7.03 -12.21
N ASP A 417 -3.89 7.67 -11.48
CA ASP A 417 -4.17 9.01 -10.91
C ASP A 417 -3.94 10.16 -11.92
N PHE A 418 -4.97 10.38 -12.74
CA PHE A 418 -5.04 11.53 -13.65
C PHE A 418 -5.09 12.89 -12.93
N LYS A 419 -5.51 12.95 -11.66
CA LYS A 419 -5.59 14.20 -10.88
C LYS A 419 -4.20 14.64 -10.43
N ALA A 420 -3.39 13.71 -9.92
CA ALA A 420 -1.99 13.96 -9.60
C ALA A 420 -1.20 14.41 -10.84
N ALA A 421 -1.37 13.74 -11.99
CA ALA A 421 -0.73 14.13 -13.24
C ALA A 421 -1.09 15.57 -13.68
N TYR A 422 -2.36 15.97 -13.55
CA TYR A 422 -2.80 17.34 -13.83
C TYR A 422 -2.25 18.37 -12.81
N LEU A 423 -2.19 18.01 -11.54
CA LEU A 423 -1.62 18.86 -10.48
C LEU A 423 -0.12 19.10 -10.73
N ILE A 424 0.64 18.06 -11.10
CA ILE A 424 2.05 18.17 -11.48
C ILE A 424 2.19 19.11 -12.69
N TRP A 425 1.38 18.94 -13.75
CA TRP A 425 1.37 19.85 -14.91
C TRP A 425 1.10 21.31 -14.56
N LYS A 426 0.28 21.58 -13.53
CA LYS A 426 0.02 22.93 -13.03
C LYS A 426 1.14 23.49 -12.15
N THR A 427 1.95 22.62 -11.53
CA THR A 427 2.95 22.99 -10.51
C THR A 427 4.36 23.16 -11.09
N ASP A 428 4.89 22.13 -11.77
CA ASP A 428 6.23 22.18 -12.39
C ASP A 428 6.24 21.43 -13.72
N LYS A 429 6.64 22.14 -14.78
CA LYS A 429 6.69 21.61 -16.15
C LYS A 429 7.79 20.56 -16.35
N PHE A 430 8.93 20.68 -15.65
CA PHE A 430 10.02 19.72 -15.75
C PHE A 430 9.67 18.41 -15.03
N ASP A 431 8.96 18.49 -13.91
CA ASP A 431 8.47 17.28 -13.22
C ASP A 431 7.34 16.61 -13.99
N PHE A 432 6.50 17.37 -14.70
CA PHE A 432 5.56 16.78 -15.66
C PHE A 432 6.28 16.09 -16.83
N VAL A 433 7.39 16.63 -17.33
CA VAL A 433 8.21 15.96 -18.35
C VAL A 433 8.86 14.69 -17.79
N ALA A 434 9.28 14.66 -16.52
CA ALA A 434 9.74 13.43 -15.87
C ALA A 434 8.61 12.38 -15.71
N CYS A 435 7.41 12.82 -15.30
CA CYS A 435 6.20 11.98 -15.22
C CYS A 435 5.82 11.39 -16.58
N MET A 436 5.77 12.22 -17.63
CA MET A 436 5.44 11.77 -18.98
C MET A 436 6.54 10.89 -19.58
N GLY A 437 7.81 11.18 -19.28
CA GLY A 437 8.96 10.35 -19.64
C GLY A 437 8.90 8.95 -18.99
N ALA A 438 8.51 8.87 -17.71
CA ALA A 438 8.23 7.61 -17.04
C ALA A 438 7.10 6.84 -17.75
N PHE A 439 5.94 7.49 -17.89
CA PHE A 439 4.73 6.90 -18.47
C PHE A 439 4.98 6.34 -19.89
N LEU A 440 5.51 7.16 -20.79
CA LEU A 440 5.80 6.76 -22.17
C LEU A 440 6.93 5.72 -22.23
N GLY A 441 7.96 5.85 -21.40
CA GLY A 441 9.06 4.88 -21.35
C GLY A 441 8.62 3.48 -20.92
N VAL A 442 7.72 3.38 -19.93
CA VAL A 442 7.13 2.08 -19.53
C VAL A 442 6.23 1.53 -20.65
N VAL A 443 5.34 2.35 -21.21
CA VAL A 443 4.36 1.91 -22.23
C VAL A 443 4.99 1.48 -23.55
N PHE A 444 5.99 2.22 -24.05
CA PHE A 444 6.59 1.98 -25.37
C PHE A 444 7.91 1.20 -25.35
N LYS A 445 8.47 0.90 -24.18
CA LYS A 445 9.67 0.07 -24.01
C LYS A 445 9.47 -0.96 -22.90
N SER A 446 9.79 -0.58 -21.66
CA SER A 446 9.78 -1.47 -20.51
C SER A 446 9.81 -0.68 -19.20
N VAL A 447 9.46 -1.36 -18.10
CA VAL A 447 9.34 -0.80 -16.75
C VAL A 447 10.64 -0.13 -16.29
N GLU A 448 11.78 -0.73 -16.59
CA GLU A 448 13.12 -0.27 -16.22
C GLU A 448 13.54 0.95 -17.06
N ILE A 449 13.21 0.97 -18.35
CA ILE A 449 13.56 2.06 -19.26
C ILE A 449 12.76 3.32 -18.92
N GLY A 450 11.47 3.19 -18.58
CA GLY A 450 10.68 4.31 -18.06
C GLY A 450 11.24 4.89 -16.76
N LEU A 451 11.64 4.03 -15.82
CA LEU A 451 12.26 4.46 -14.57
C LEU A 451 13.58 5.20 -14.81
N LEU A 452 14.45 4.66 -15.68
CA LEU A 452 15.74 5.26 -16.05
C LEU A 452 15.56 6.63 -16.71
N ILE A 453 14.60 6.77 -17.63
CA ILE A 453 14.27 8.05 -18.27
C ILE A 453 13.86 9.08 -17.21
N ALA A 454 12.98 8.71 -16.28
CA ALA A 454 12.48 9.62 -15.26
C ALA A 454 13.56 10.07 -14.26
N VAL A 455 14.46 9.16 -13.85
CA VAL A 455 15.63 9.48 -13.02
C VAL A 455 16.60 10.37 -13.79
N SER A 456 16.85 10.09 -15.08
CA SER A 456 17.75 10.89 -15.92
C SER A 456 17.23 12.32 -16.12
N ILE A 457 15.93 12.51 -16.34
CA ILE A 457 15.29 13.83 -16.44
C ILE A 457 15.37 14.56 -15.08
N SER A 458 15.10 13.87 -13.98
CA SER A 458 15.17 14.45 -12.64
C SER A 458 16.59 14.90 -12.29
N PHE A 459 17.61 14.10 -12.63
CA PHE A 459 19.01 14.43 -12.44
C PHE A 459 19.46 15.59 -13.36
N ALA A 460 19.03 15.60 -14.63
CA ALA A 460 19.28 16.72 -15.54
C ALA A 460 18.65 18.03 -15.06
N LYS A 461 17.44 17.99 -14.47
CA LYS A 461 16.80 19.15 -13.82
C LYS A 461 17.67 19.69 -12.68
N ILE A 462 18.17 18.81 -11.80
CA ILE A 462 19.07 19.19 -10.69
C ILE A 462 20.38 19.80 -11.23
N LEU A 463 21.03 19.18 -12.21
CA LEU A 463 22.25 19.71 -12.83
C LEU A 463 22.03 21.10 -13.47
N LEU A 464 20.90 21.31 -14.14
CA LEU A 464 20.55 22.63 -14.71
C LEU A 464 20.32 23.69 -13.63
N GLN A 465 19.66 23.33 -12.52
CA GLN A 465 19.45 24.24 -11.38
C GLN A 465 20.77 24.59 -10.66
N VAL A 466 21.69 23.63 -10.50
CA VAL A 466 22.99 23.85 -9.87
C VAL A 466 23.93 24.67 -10.78
N THR A 467 23.95 24.41 -12.09
CA THR A 467 24.82 25.12 -13.06
C THR A 467 24.32 26.51 -13.42
N ARG A 468 23.00 26.75 -13.41
CA ARG A 468 22.37 28.05 -13.68
C ARG A 468 21.45 28.46 -12.53
N PRO A 469 22.01 28.85 -11.37
CA PRO A 469 21.23 29.32 -10.24
C PRO A 469 20.50 30.64 -10.56
N ARG A 470 19.43 30.91 -9.81
CA ARG A 470 18.71 32.18 -9.91
C ARG A 470 19.55 33.31 -9.33
N THR A 471 19.52 34.45 -10.00
CA THR A 471 20.06 35.73 -9.52
C THR A 471 18.97 36.77 -9.67
N ALA A 472 18.81 37.64 -8.68
CA ALA A 472 17.74 38.64 -8.62
C ALA A 472 18.32 40.05 -8.47
N LEU A 473 17.76 41.02 -9.17
CA LEU A 473 18.09 42.43 -9.03
C LEU A 473 17.15 43.05 -7.98
N LEU A 474 17.70 43.71 -6.98
CA LEU A 474 16.93 44.18 -5.83
C LEU A 474 16.66 45.69 -5.85
N GLY A 475 15.41 46.05 -5.56
CA GLY A 475 14.96 47.42 -5.31
C GLY A 475 14.47 47.61 -3.88
N ASN A 476 14.47 48.85 -3.41
CA ASN A 476 13.92 49.24 -2.11
C ASN A 476 12.39 49.37 -2.18
N LEU A 477 11.67 48.75 -1.23
CA LEU A 477 10.23 48.97 -1.07
C LEU A 477 9.98 50.33 -0.38
N PRO A 478 9.25 51.27 -1.02
CA PRO A 478 9.06 52.64 -0.55
C PRO A 478 8.62 52.74 0.91
N GLY A 479 9.22 53.66 1.66
CA GLY A 479 8.96 53.86 3.08
C GLY A 479 9.51 52.77 4.01
N THR A 480 10.27 51.79 3.49
CA THR A 480 10.86 50.70 4.27
C THR A 480 12.37 50.58 4.05
N THR A 481 13.04 49.79 4.90
CA THR A 481 14.45 49.39 4.73
C THR A 481 14.61 48.06 3.97
N ILE A 482 13.53 47.54 3.38
CA ILE A 482 13.45 46.18 2.84
C ILE A 482 13.76 46.20 1.34
N TYR A 483 14.72 45.36 0.93
CA TYR A 483 15.05 45.14 -0.46
C TYR A 483 14.41 43.85 -0.99
N ARG A 484 13.80 43.90 -2.18
CA ARG A 484 13.10 42.75 -2.81
C ARG A 484 13.37 42.70 -4.32
N ASN A 485 13.13 41.53 -4.94
CA ASN A 485 13.26 41.38 -6.40
C ASN A 485 12.23 42.27 -7.09
N ILE A 486 12.69 43.16 -7.97
CA ILE A 486 11.85 44.10 -8.72
C ILE A 486 10.90 43.37 -9.68
N GLU A 487 11.31 42.21 -10.22
CA GLU A 487 10.44 41.37 -11.05
C GLU A 487 9.25 40.79 -10.28
N GLN A 488 9.34 40.69 -8.95
CA GLN A 488 8.30 40.14 -8.08
C GLN A 488 7.46 41.25 -7.40
N TYR A 489 8.06 42.42 -7.16
CA TYR A 489 7.44 43.57 -6.51
C TYR A 489 7.65 44.81 -7.40
N PRO A 490 6.71 45.12 -8.32
CA PRO A 490 6.86 46.23 -9.27
C PRO A 490 6.98 47.61 -8.60
N GLU A 491 6.56 47.73 -7.34
CA GLU A 491 6.70 48.93 -6.51
C GLU A 491 8.09 49.08 -5.87
N ALA A 492 8.99 48.10 -6.00
CA ALA A 492 10.36 48.18 -5.50
C ALA A 492 11.25 49.02 -6.43
N THR A 493 11.86 50.07 -5.89
CA THR A 493 12.59 51.10 -6.67
C THR A 493 14.11 50.85 -6.69
N LYS A 494 14.76 51.03 -7.85
CA LYS A 494 16.23 51.01 -7.97
C LYS A 494 16.83 52.23 -7.26
N VAL A 495 17.97 52.08 -6.59
CA VAL A 495 18.70 53.21 -5.96
C VAL A 495 19.65 53.83 -6.99
N PRO A 496 19.56 55.13 -7.32
CA PRO A 496 20.42 55.75 -8.32
C PRO A 496 21.92 55.55 -8.03
N GLY A 497 22.67 55.11 -9.05
CA GLY A 497 24.12 54.86 -8.94
C GLY A 497 24.53 53.61 -8.16
N VAL A 498 23.58 52.79 -7.68
CA VAL A 498 23.84 51.56 -6.91
C VAL A 498 23.11 50.37 -7.54
N LEU A 499 23.86 49.35 -7.99
CA LEU A 499 23.29 48.08 -8.43
C LEU A 499 23.35 47.07 -7.28
N ILE A 500 22.25 46.38 -7.01
CA ILE A 500 22.16 45.35 -5.96
C ILE A 500 21.73 44.03 -6.59
N VAL A 501 22.58 43.01 -6.52
CA VAL A 501 22.33 41.66 -7.07
C VAL A 501 22.42 40.62 -5.97
N ARG A 502 21.39 39.77 -5.85
CA ARG A 502 21.37 38.63 -4.92
C ARG A 502 21.66 37.32 -5.66
N VAL A 503 22.42 36.43 -5.02
CA VAL A 503 22.73 35.08 -5.52
C VAL A 503 22.00 34.05 -4.66
N ASP A 504 21.08 33.28 -5.26
CA ASP A 504 20.18 32.36 -4.56
C ASP A 504 20.70 30.91 -4.48
N SER A 505 22.02 30.70 -4.40
CA SER A 505 22.62 29.35 -4.31
C SER A 505 24.03 29.33 -3.71
N ALA A 506 24.48 28.13 -3.29
CA ALA A 506 25.90 27.82 -3.17
C ALA A 506 26.66 28.03 -4.50
N ILE A 507 27.97 28.28 -4.41
CA ILE A 507 28.81 28.69 -5.55
C ILE A 507 29.98 27.70 -5.71
N TYR A 508 29.93 26.92 -6.78
CA TYR A 508 30.87 25.84 -7.08
C TYR A 508 31.52 26.02 -8.45
N PHE A 509 32.56 25.25 -8.77
CA PHE A 509 33.19 25.18 -10.09
C PHE A 509 32.21 25.07 -11.27
N SER A 510 31.04 24.43 -11.04
CA SER A 510 29.99 24.24 -12.02
C SER A 510 29.16 25.49 -12.35
N ASN A 511 29.20 26.54 -11.52
CA ASN A 511 28.38 27.75 -11.68
C ASN A 511 29.12 29.09 -11.42
N SER A 512 30.32 29.08 -10.83
CA SER A 512 31.03 30.30 -10.42
C SER A 512 31.28 31.27 -11.58
N ASN A 513 31.67 30.75 -12.74
CA ASN A 513 31.82 31.52 -13.98
C ASN A 513 30.50 32.07 -14.49
N TYR A 514 29.40 31.29 -14.43
CA TYR A 514 28.08 31.76 -14.83
C TYR A 514 27.58 32.89 -13.93
N VAL A 515 27.78 32.79 -12.61
CA VAL A 515 27.42 33.85 -11.64
C VAL A 515 28.26 35.11 -11.89
N ARG A 516 29.59 34.99 -12.02
CA ARG A 516 30.50 36.10 -12.37
C ARG A 516 30.03 36.84 -13.63
N GLU A 517 29.74 36.09 -14.70
CA GLU A 517 29.31 36.66 -15.98
C GLU A 517 27.87 37.18 -15.98
N ARG A 518 26.97 36.63 -15.14
CA ARG A 518 25.61 37.16 -15.03
C ARG A 518 25.58 38.47 -14.27
N ILE A 519 26.40 38.62 -13.23
CA ILE A 519 26.60 39.89 -12.51
C ILE A 519 27.23 40.95 -13.44
N LEU A 520 28.28 40.59 -14.20
CA LEU A 520 28.91 41.52 -15.17
C LEU A 520 27.98 41.91 -16.33
N ARG A 521 27.07 41.01 -16.74
CA ARG A 521 25.98 41.35 -17.67
C ARG A 521 25.00 42.32 -17.04
N TRP A 522 24.39 42.02 -15.90
CA TRP A 522 23.49 42.94 -15.19
C TRP A 522 24.10 44.34 -15.01
N LEU A 523 25.38 44.43 -14.66
CA LEU A 523 26.10 45.70 -14.56
C LEU A 523 26.18 46.45 -15.90
N THR A 524 26.43 45.75 -17.00
CA THR A 524 26.55 46.33 -18.34
C THR A 524 25.18 46.69 -18.94
N ASP A 525 24.16 45.85 -18.70
CA ASP A 525 22.76 46.07 -19.08
C ASP A 525 22.22 47.35 -18.39
N GLU A 526 22.38 47.45 -17.06
CA GLU A 526 21.98 48.60 -16.26
C GLU A 526 22.81 49.87 -16.57
N GLU A 527 24.12 49.71 -16.81
CA GLU A 527 24.98 50.80 -17.32
C GLU A 527 24.49 51.35 -18.67
N GLN A 528 23.73 50.60 -19.46
CA GLN A 528 23.15 51.07 -20.72
C GLN A 528 21.78 51.73 -20.50
N GLU A 529 20.87 51.12 -19.73
CA GLU A 529 19.60 51.77 -19.34
C GLU A 529 19.82 53.16 -18.71
N MET A 530 20.86 53.30 -17.88
CA MET A 530 21.19 54.58 -17.24
C MET A 530 21.72 55.63 -18.24
N LYS A 531 22.49 55.22 -19.26
CA LYS A 531 22.96 56.12 -20.32
C LYS A 531 21.79 56.61 -21.20
N GLU A 532 20.87 55.72 -21.56
CA GLU A 532 19.69 56.03 -22.37
C GLU A 532 18.69 56.96 -21.64
N ARG A 533 18.79 57.04 -20.31
CA ARG A 533 17.96 57.91 -19.44
C ARG A 533 18.71 59.13 -18.89
N GLU A 534 19.92 59.41 -19.36
CA GLU A 534 20.82 60.47 -18.88
C GLU A 534 21.13 60.44 -17.36
N LEU A 535 21.00 59.26 -16.74
CA LEU A 535 21.20 59.03 -15.31
C LEU A 535 22.69 58.81 -14.95
N PRO A 536 23.11 59.12 -13.71
CA PRO A 536 24.48 58.93 -13.27
C PRO A 536 24.91 57.46 -13.35
N ARG A 537 26.18 57.24 -13.70
CA ARG A 537 26.77 55.88 -13.77
C ARG A 537 26.71 55.16 -12.43
N ILE A 538 26.70 53.83 -12.51
CA ILE A 538 26.76 52.94 -11.36
C ILE A 538 28.15 53.07 -10.71
N ASN A 539 28.18 53.63 -9.51
CA ASN A 539 29.41 53.80 -8.72
C ASN A 539 29.62 52.64 -7.75
N PHE A 540 28.54 51.95 -7.36
CA PHE A 540 28.57 50.86 -6.38
C PHE A 540 27.86 49.62 -6.90
N LEU A 541 28.49 48.46 -6.72
CA LEU A 541 27.85 47.15 -6.86
C LEU A 541 27.79 46.48 -5.48
N ILE A 542 26.57 46.14 -5.04
CA ILE A 542 26.35 45.33 -3.85
C ILE A 542 25.98 43.91 -4.30
N VAL A 543 26.72 42.92 -3.82
CA VAL A 543 26.36 41.51 -4.00
C VAL A 543 25.85 40.96 -2.67
N GLU A 544 24.55 40.69 -2.60
CA GLU A 544 23.96 40.01 -1.45
C GLU A 544 24.24 38.51 -1.55
N MET A 545 25.09 38.02 -0.64
CA MET A 545 25.46 36.61 -0.51
C MET A 545 24.77 35.92 0.68
N SER A 546 23.79 36.56 1.33
CA SER A 546 23.00 35.98 2.43
C SER A 546 22.43 34.59 2.15
N PRO A 547 21.97 34.24 0.93
CA PRO A 547 21.49 32.89 0.60
C PRO A 547 22.60 31.89 0.21
N VAL A 548 23.86 32.32 0.12
CA VAL A 548 24.97 31.47 -0.34
C VAL A 548 25.44 30.59 0.81
N THR A 549 25.05 29.31 0.79
CA THR A 549 25.33 28.37 1.88
C THR A 549 26.75 27.82 1.89
N ASP A 550 27.42 27.77 0.73
CA ASP A 550 28.79 27.26 0.57
C ASP A 550 29.47 27.88 -0.66
N ILE A 551 30.81 27.96 -0.65
CA ILE A 551 31.64 28.49 -1.74
C ILE A 551 32.94 27.66 -1.87
N ASP A 552 33.16 27.02 -3.02
CA ASP A 552 34.42 26.31 -3.28
C ASP A 552 35.56 27.24 -3.74
N THR A 553 36.76 26.67 -3.91
CA THR A 553 37.94 27.42 -4.39
C THR A 553 37.73 28.09 -5.74
N SER A 554 36.93 27.49 -6.64
CA SER A 554 36.60 28.06 -7.96
C SER A 554 35.58 29.20 -7.84
N GLY A 555 34.68 29.15 -6.85
CA GLY A 555 33.85 30.26 -6.41
C GLY A 555 34.68 31.45 -5.92
N ILE A 556 35.62 31.21 -5.00
CA ILE A 556 36.54 32.24 -4.48
C ILE A 556 37.33 32.90 -5.62
N HIS A 557 37.92 32.11 -6.52
CA HIS A 557 38.67 32.64 -7.66
C HIS A 557 37.79 33.50 -8.59
N ALA A 558 36.57 33.07 -8.92
CA ALA A 558 35.65 33.84 -9.76
C ALA A 558 35.25 35.19 -9.13
N PHE A 559 35.12 35.26 -7.79
CA PHE A 559 34.87 36.53 -7.09
C PHE A 559 36.09 37.44 -7.02
N LEU A 560 37.31 36.89 -6.89
CA LEU A 560 38.54 37.67 -6.99
C LEU A 560 38.72 38.27 -8.41
N GLU A 561 38.30 37.58 -9.46
CA GLU A 561 38.27 38.10 -10.83
C GLU A 561 37.15 39.11 -11.08
N LEU A 562 36.00 38.94 -10.43
CA LEU A 562 34.91 39.93 -10.44
C LEU A 562 35.40 41.25 -9.83
N LEU A 563 36.03 41.22 -8.66
CA LEU A 563 36.59 42.41 -8.00
C LEU A 563 37.63 43.12 -8.89
N LYS A 564 38.61 42.40 -9.45
CA LYS A 564 39.60 42.95 -10.41
C LYS A 564 38.96 43.58 -11.66
N SER A 565 37.79 43.09 -12.06
CA SER A 565 37.02 43.59 -13.20
C SER A 565 36.22 44.86 -12.85
N LEU A 566 35.75 44.99 -11.60
CA LEU A 566 35.09 46.20 -11.07
C LEU A 566 36.09 47.34 -10.84
N GLU A 567 37.27 47.03 -10.28
CA GLU A 567 38.39 47.98 -10.13
C GLU A 567 38.77 48.62 -11.47
N LYS A 568 38.93 47.80 -12.53
CA LYS A 568 39.20 48.26 -13.90
C LYS A 568 38.09 49.15 -14.47
N ARG A 569 36.84 49.00 -14.03
CA ARG A 569 35.69 49.84 -14.40
C ARG A 569 35.49 51.06 -13.49
N LYS A 570 36.30 51.22 -12.42
CA LYS A 570 36.14 52.22 -11.33
C LYS A 570 34.84 52.07 -10.52
N VAL A 571 34.22 50.89 -10.53
CA VAL A 571 33.02 50.59 -9.72
C VAL A 571 33.46 50.00 -8.38
N GLN A 572 32.97 50.52 -7.26
CA GLN A 572 33.29 49.99 -5.93
C GLN A 572 32.38 48.81 -5.59
N GLY A 573 32.98 47.62 -5.44
CA GLY A 573 32.29 46.41 -5.02
C GLY A 573 32.14 46.33 -3.50
N LEU A 574 30.93 46.52 -2.98
CA LEU A 574 30.58 46.19 -1.59
C LEU A 574 29.98 44.78 -1.52
N SER A 575 30.83 43.80 -1.23
CA SER A 575 30.34 42.54 -0.68
C SER A 575 29.80 42.77 0.74
N THR A 576 28.77 42.01 1.13
CA THR A 576 28.28 41.98 2.52
C THR A 576 29.44 41.64 3.48
N PRO A 577 29.49 42.24 4.70
CA PRO A 577 30.74 42.40 5.46
C PRO A 577 31.27 41.15 6.17
N PHE A 578 31.72 40.17 5.37
CA PHE A 578 32.58 39.06 5.83
C PHE A 578 34.07 39.30 5.49
N LEU A 579 34.36 40.23 4.56
CA LEU A 579 35.73 40.58 4.13
C LEU A 579 36.13 42.05 4.40
N SER A 580 35.21 42.90 4.89
CA SER A 580 35.52 44.29 5.27
C SER A 580 34.72 44.71 6.51
N GLY A 581 35.44 45.07 7.59
CA GLY A 581 34.85 45.48 8.85
C GLY A 581 34.65 46.99 8.94
N SER A 582 33.47 47.49 8.53
CA SER A 582 33.09 48.89 8.71
C SER A 582 31.73 49.04 9.40
N ARG A 583 31.51 50.19 10.07
CA ARG A 583 30.56 50.33 11.19
C ARG A 583 29.13 50.76 10.81
N ALA A 584 28.84 50.94 9.51
CA ALA A 584 27.67 51.70 9.05
C ALA A 584 26.29 51.02 9.19
N GLY A 585 26.21 49.69 9.35
CA GLY A 585 24.93 48.94 9.47
C GLY A 585 24.20 49.07 10.82
N ARG A 586 24.34 50.23 11.49
CA ARG A 586 24.03 50.49 12.91
C ARG A 586 22.62 50.13 13.43
N THR A 587 21.60 50.66 12.75
CA THR A 587 20.61 51.50 13.48
C THR A 587 19.13 51.26 13.21
N LEU A 588 18.74 50.16 12.54
CA LEU A 588 17.37 49.96 12.02
C LEU A 588 16.70 48.63 12.44
N LEU A 589 17.03 48.08 13.61
CA LEU A 589 16.65 46.69 13.98
C LEU A 589 16.10 46.49 15.41
N SER A 590 15.67 47.55 16.11
CA SER A 590 15.28 47.51 17.53
C SER A 590 13.82 47.88 17.84
N ALA A 591 12.91 47.89 16.85
CA ALA A 591 11.56 48.44 16.99
C ALA A 591 10.42 47.55 16.43
N ALA A 592 10.39 46.25 16.78
CA ALA A 592 9.39 45.31 16.22
C ALA A 592 9.03 44.08 17.10
N ILE A 593 8.94 44.20 18.44
CA ILE A 593 8.43 43.10 19.30
C ILE A 593 7.47 43.65 20.36
N GLY A 594 6.18 43.29 20.28
CA GLY A 594 5.17 43.68 21.28
C GLY A 594 3.74 43.35 20.89
N GLY A 595 3.29 42.11 21.14
CA GLY A 595 1.89 41.72 20.94
C GLY A 595 1.56 40.38 21.63
N LYS A 596 0.39 40.27 22.25
CA LYS A 596 -0.13 39.04 22.88
C LYS A 596 -1.47 38.65 22.24
N PRO A 597 -1.75 37.35 22.00
CA PRO A 597 -3.08 36.87 21.66
C PRO A 597 -3.97 36.73 22.90
N ALA A 598 -5.29 36.80 22.71
CA ALA A 598 -6.29 36.49 23.73
C ALA A 598 -6.93 35.11 23.48
N VAL A 599 -7.52 34.50 24.51
CA VAL A 599 -8.18 33.19 24.45
C VAL A 599 -9.65 33.35 24.84
N ALA A 600 -10.55 32.76 24.05
CA ALA A 600 -11.99 32.70 24.33
C ALA A 600 -12.40 31.25 24.64
N GLY A 601 -13.18 31.06 25.72
CA GLY A 601 -13.74 29.76 26.11
C GLY A 601 -15.17 29.56 25.59
N ALA A 602 -15.55 28.32 25.29
CA ALA A 602 -16.90 27.95 24.88
C ALA A 602 -17.62 27.11 25.95
N SER A 603 -18.92 27.33 26.12
CA SER A 603 -19.72 26.72 27.19
C SER A 603 -20.21 25.31 26.85
N ARG A 604 -20.29 24.43 27.86
CA ARG A 604 -20.95 23.12 27.75
C ARG A 604 -22.44 23.25 28.08
N ARG A 605 -23.32 22.88 27.15
CA ARG A 605 -24.72 22.56 27.46
C ARG A 605 -24.80 21.16 28.06
N LEU A 606 -25.65 21.02 29.08
CA LEU A 606 -26.01 19.74 29.71
C LEU A 606 -27.36 19.30 29.14
N LEU A 607 -27.53 18.01 28.86
CA LEU A 607 -28.74 17.47 28.23
C LEU A 607 -29.19 16.25 29.02
N VAL A 608 -30.41 16.30 29.57
CA VAL A 608 -30.98 15.24 30.41
C VAL A 608 -31.68 14.22 29.51
N VAL A 609 -31.34 12.95 29.69
CA VAL A 609 -31.94 11.82 28.94
C VAL A 609 -32.84 11.03 29.89
N ALA A 610 -34.07 10.72 29.46
CA ALA A 610 -35.01 9.91 30.21
C ALA A 610 -34.57 8.43 30.24
N ALA A 611 -34.83 7.74 31.35
CA ALA A 611 -34.41 6.34 31.52
C ALA A 611 -35.20 5.39 30.60
N ALA A 612 -34.49 4.64 29.76
CA ALA A 612 -35.06 3.60 28.92
C ALA A 612 -35.34 2.30 29.70
N ALA A 613 -36.25 1.47 29.18
CA ALA A 613 -36.58 0.17 29.76
C ALA A 613 -35.38 -0.81 29.75
N PRO A 614 -35.30 -1.77 30.71
CA PRO A 614 -34.14 -2.66 30.83
C PRO A 614 -34.00 -3.60 29.62
N LYS A 615 -32.90 -3.45 28.87
CA LYS A 615 -32.56 -4.30 27.71
C LYS A 615 -32.50 -5.79 28.10
N LYS A 616 -33.11 -6.65 27.28
CA LYS A 616 -33.07 -8.12 27.41
C LYS A 616 -31.74 -8.65 26.86
N SER A 617 -31.08 -9.58 27.56
CA SER A 617 -29.85 -10.22 27.08
C SER A 617 -30.14 -11.58 26.42
N TRP A 618 -29.27 -11.99 25.49
CA TRP A 618 -29.21 -13.37 24.97
C TRP A 618 -28.84 -14.39 26.05
N ILE A 619 -28.09 -13.97 27.09
CA ILE A 619 -27.61 -14.87 28.15
C ILE A 619 -28.74 -15.09 29.19
N PRO A 620 -29.18 -16.34 29.43
CA PRO A 620 -30.20 -16.64 30.44
C PRO A 620 -29.81 -16.14 31.83
N GLY A 621 -30.76 -15.50 32.52
CA GLY A 621 -30.57 -14.96 33.88
C GLY A 621 -29.93 -13.57 33.95
N VAL A 622 -29.27 -13.09 32.89
CA VAL A 622 -28.63 -11.76 32.89
C VAL A 622 -29.62 -10.67 32.46
N LYS A 623 -30.12 -9.90 33.42
CA LYS A 623 -30.71 -8.58 33.15
C LYS A 623 -29.57 -7.59 32.91
N GLY A 624 -29.72 -6.66 31.95
CA GLY A 624 -28.64 -5.74 31.56
C GLY A 624 -28.07 -4.95 32.74
N GLY A 625 -26.76 -5.03 32.95
CA GLY A 625 -26.06 -4.44 34.11
C GLY A 625 -24.78 -5.15 34.55
N GLY A 626 -24.51 -6.36 34.07
CA GLY A 626 -23.20 -7.02 34.22
C GLY A 626 -22.12 -6.45 33.28
N ASN A 627 -20.87 -6.93 33.42
CA ASN A 627 -19.68 -6.44 32.68
C ASN A 627 -19.69 -6.59 31.13
N PHE A 628 -20.81 -6.99 30.53
CA PHE A 628 -21.03 -6.99 29.09
C PHE A 628 -22.07 -5.92 28.75
N ILE A 629 -21.61 -4.79 28.22
CA ILE A 629 -22.47 -3.69 27.76
C ILE A 629 -23.07 -4.10 26.41
N ASN A 630 -24.38 -4.29 26.35
CA ASN A 630 -25.10 -4.48 25.08
C ASN A 630 -24.85 -3.26 24.16
N PRO A 631 -24.65 -3.45 22.84
CA PRO A 631 -24.48 -2.34 21.91
C PRO A 631 -25.61 -1.30 21.98
N GLU A 632 -25.27 -0.03 21.72
CA GLU A 632 -26.23 1.07 21.82
C GLU A 632 -27.35 0.93 20.77
N TRP A 633 -26.98 0.59 19.53
CA TRP A 633 -27.85 0.34 18.37
C TRP A 633 -28.72 -0.92 18.45
N LEU A 634 -28.63 -1.68 19.55
CA LEU A 634 -29.41 -2.87 19.83
C LEU A 634 -30.34 -2.59 21.03
N ASP A 635 -31.53 -2.05 20.75
CA ASP A 635 -32.47 -1.51 21.75
C ASP A 635 -33.53 -2.51 22.25
N GLY A 636 -33.71 -3.64 21.56
CA GLY A 636 -34.72 -4.66 21.87
C GLY A 636 -36.11 -4.38 21.28
N SER A 637 -36.27 -3.36 20.43
CA SER A 637 -37.54 -3.06 19.72
C SER A 637 -37.86 -4.08 18.61
N LEU A 638 -36.83 -4.74 18.06
CA LEU A 638 -36.95 -5.69 16.96
C LEU A 638 -36.84 -7.14 17.48
N PRO A 639 -37.90 -7.98 17.39
CA PRO A 639 -37.81 -9.41 17.69
C PRO A 639 -36.61 -10.10 17.03
N GLY A 640 -35.67 -10.58 17.86
CA GLY A 640 -34.36 -11.11 17.43
C GLY A 640 -33.17 -10.34 18.00
N ASP A 641 -33.40 -9.09 18.41
CA ASP A 641 -32.43 -8.24 19.11
C ASP A 641 -32.30 -8.64 20.59
N TYR A 642 -31.13 -9.18 20.92
CA TYR A 642 -30.75 -9.61 22.27
C TYR A 642 -29.33 -9.14 22.64
N GLY A 643 -28.85 -8.06 22.02
CA GLY A 643 -27.54 -7.45 22.33
C GLY A 643 -26.30 -8.19 21.78
N PHE A 644 -26.47 -9.14 20.87
CA PHE A 644 -25.38 -9.97 20.33
C PHE A 644 -25.02 -9.60 18.88
N ASP A 645 -24.08 -8.67 18.72
CA ASP A 645 -23.47 -8.29 17.42
C ASP A 645 -21.95 -8.14 17.57
N PRO A 646 -21.19 -9.27 17.61
CA PRO A 646 -19.74 -9.25 17.81
C PRO A 646 -18.95 -8.73 16.59
N LEU A 647 -19.61 -8.50 15.45
CA LEU A 647 -18.99 -8.02 14.22
C LEU A 647 -19.32 -6.54 13.90
N GLY A 648 -20.28 -5.95 14.63
CA GLY A 648 -20.71 -4.57 14.45
C GLY A 648 -21.51 -4.33 13.17
N LEU A 649 -22.21 -5.36 12.66
CA LEU A 649 -22.97 -5.31 11.41
C LEU A 649 -24.29 -4.56 11.55
N GLY A 650 -24.89 -4.56 12.75
CA GLY A 650 -26.17 -3.91 13.02
C GLY A 650 -26.11 -2.40 13.23
N LYS A 651 -24.95 -1.77 13.04
CA LYS A 651 -24.71 -0.34 13.34
C LYS A 651 -25.50 0.64 12.46
N ASP A 652 -25.86 0.21 11.26
CA ASP A 652 -26.69 0.98 10.34
C ASP A 652 -28.16 0.55 10.51
N PRO A 653 -29.08 1.45 10.92
CA PRO A 653 -30.49 1.11 11.12
C PRO A 653 -31.20 0.57 9.88
N ALA A 654 -30.75 0.91 8.67
CA ALA A 654 -31.33 0.38 7.43
C ALA A 654 -30.93 -1.09 7.23
N PHE A 655 -29.62 -1.40 7.30
CA PHE A 655 -29.13 -2.76 7.15
C PHE A 655 -29.53 -3.68 8.32
N LEU A 656 -29.71 -3.15 9.54
CA LEU A 656 -30.17 -3.94 10.70
C LEU A 656 -31.53 -4.62 10.44
N ARG A 657 -32.46 -3.95 9.75
CA ARG A 657 -33.75 -4.53 9.35
C ARG A 657 -33.56 -5.65 8.31
N TRP A 658 -32.75 -5.39 7.28
CA TRP A 658 -32.42 -6.36 6.23
C TRP A 658 -31.76 -7.62 6.78
N TYR A 659 -30.76 -7.50 7.67
CA TYR A 659 -30.09 -8.65 8.30
C TYR A 659 -31.06 -9.54 9.08
N ARG A 660 -32.03 -8.95 9.78
CA ARG A 660 -33.07 -9.66 10.54
C ARG A 660 -34.06 -10.40 9.64
N GLU A 661 -34.46 -9.80 8.52
CA GLU A 661 -35.33 -10.47 7.54
C GLU A 661 -34.60 -11.58 6.78
N ALA A 662 -33.32 -11.36 6.43
CA ALA A 662 -32.47 -12.41 5.90
C ALA A 662 -32.36 -13.60 6.88
N GLU A 663 -32.18 -13.35 8.19
CA GLU A 663 -32.16 -14.42 9.21
C GLU A 663 -33.47 -15.20 9.24
N LEU A 664 -34.62 -14.54 9.19
CA LEU A 664 -35.95 -15.18 9.18
C LEU A 664 -36.17 -16.04 7.93
N ILE A 665 -35.79 -15.53 6.75
CA ILE A 665 -35.95 -16.25 5.48
C ILE A 665 -35.07 -17.51 5.46
N HIS A 666 -33.77 -17.39 5.77
CA HIS A 666 -32.88 -18.55 5.85
C HIS A 666 -33.30 -19.52 6.96
N GLY A 667 -33.80 -19.00 8.08
CA GLY A 667 -34.35 -19.77 9.19
C GLY A 667 -35.56 -20.61 8.82
N ARG A 668 -36.52 -20.05 8.08
CA ARG A 668 -37.69 -20.78 7.57
C ARG A 668 -37.31 -21.84 6.55
N TRP A 669 -36.41 -21.52 5.61
CA TRP A 669 -35.90 -22.50 4.66
C TRP A 669 -35.11 -23.62 5.35
N ALA A 670 -34.35 -23.33 6.41
CA ALA A 670 -33.68 -24.35 7.21
C ALA A 670 -34.69 -25.24 7.96
N MET A 671 -35.76 -24.67 8.55
CA MET A 671 -36.83 -25.49 9.16
C MET A 671 -37.51 -26.40 8.14
N ALA A 672 -37.84 -25.88 6.95
CA ALA A 672 -38.43 -26.67 5.86
C ALA A 672 -37.46 -27.75 5.34
N ALA A 673 -36.17 -27.45 5.21
CA ALA A 673 -35.15 -28.40 4.77
C ALA A 673 -34.91 -29.51 5.81
N VAL A 674 -34.88 -29.18 7.10
CA VAL A 674 -34.80 -30.18 8.20
C VAL A 674 -35.99 -31.13 8.16
N VAL A 675 -37.22 -30.61 8.00
CA VAL A 675 -38.42 -31.45 7.86
C VAL A 675 -38.36 -32.29 6.59
N GLY A 676 -37.94 -31.72 5.45
CA GLY A 676 -37.77 -32.44 4.18
C GLY A 676 -36.74 -33.57 4.25
N ILE A 677 -35.63 -33.36 4.97
CA ILE A 677 -34.61 -34.39 5.23
C ILE A 677 -35.20 -35.55 6.05
N PHE A 678 -35.86 -35.26 7.17
CA PHE A 678 -36.45 -36.30 8.01
C PHE A 678 -37.58 -37.06 7.30
N VAL A 679 -38.51 -36.36 6.64
CA VAL A 679 -39.63 -36.98 5.92
C VAL A 679 -39.13 -37.76 4.70
N GLY A 680 -38.21 -37.20 3.91
CA GLY A 680 -37.64 -37.85 2.74
C GLY A 680 -36.89 -39.13 3.09
N GLN A 681 -36.04 -39.10 4.13
CA GLN A 681 -35.33 -40.29 4.58
C GLN A 681 -36.26 -41.32 5.24
N ALA A 682 -37.22 -40.89 6.07
CA ALA A 682 -38.17 -41.81 6.71
C ALA A 682 -39.14 -42.48 5.71
N TRP A 683 -39.41 -41.85 4.56
CA TRP A 683 -40.26 -42.39 3.51
C TRP A 683 -39.51 -43.27 2.51
N SER A 684 -38.29 -42.88 2.09
CA SER A 684 -37.51 -43.60 1.07
C SER A 684 -36.56 -44.66 1.63
N GLY A 685 -36.16 -44.56 2.90
CA GLY A 685 -35.08 -45.35 3.50
C GLY A 685 -33.66 -44.95 3.03
N VAL A 686 -33.54 -44.15 1.95
CA VAL A 686 -32.27 -43.72 1.37
C VAL A 686 -31.67 -42.57 2.20
N PRO A 687 -30.34 -42.53 2.46
CA PRO A 687 -29.69 -41.38 3.06
C PRO A 687 -30.03 -40.08 2.33
N TRP A 688 -30.42 -39.03 3.06
CA TRP A 688 -30.94 -37.79 2.44
C TRP A 688 -29.95 -37.11 1.47
N PHE A 689 -28.65 -37.35 1.63
CA PHE A 689 -27.58 -36.85 0.76
C PHE A 689 -27.34 -37.72 -0.50
N GLU A 690 -27.90 -38.93 -0.54
CA GLU A 690 -27.90 -39.85 -1.70
C GLU A 690 -29.26 -39.90 -2.42
N ALA A 691 -30.35 -39.44 -1.79
CA ALA A 691 -31.71 -39.41 -2.35
C ALA A 691 -31.87 -38.57 -3.64
N GLY A 692 -30.87 -37.76 -4.01
CA GLY A 692 -30.79 -37.08 -5.31
C GLY A 692 -30.19 -37.91 -6.45
N ALA A 693 -29.66 -39.10 -6.16
CA ALA A 693 -29.04 -40.02 -7.13
C ALA A 693 -29.91 -41.25 -7.45
N ASP A 694 -30.85 -41.62 -6.58
CA ASP A 694 -31.82 -42.69 -6.82
C ASP A 694 -33.19 -42.10 -7.26
N PRO A 695 -33.66 -42.33 -8.50
CA PRO A 695 -34.99 -41.92 -8.94
C PRO A 695 -36.14 -42.49 -8.10
N ALA A 696 -35.97 -43.63 -7.43
CA ALA A 696 -37.01 -44.24 -6.61
C ALA A 696 -37.24 -43.53 -5.26
N ALA A 697 -36.25 -42.76 -4.78
CA ALA A 697 -36.39 -41.93 -3.59
C ALA A 697 -37.28 -40.69 -3.82
N ILE A 698 -37.58 -40.36 -5.09
CA ILE A 698 -38.25 -39.13 -5.50
C ILE A 698 -39.77 -39.37 -5.68
N ALA A 699 -40.51 -39.34 -4.57
CA ALA A 699 -41.97 -39.36 -4.61
C ALA A 699 -42.58 -38.07 -5.21
N PRO A 700 -43.79 -38.14 -5.76
CA PRO A 700 -44.08 -38.59 -7.13
C PRO A 700 -43.63 -37.60 -8.24
N PHE A 701 -42.80 -36.59 -7.91
CA PHE A 701 -42.46 -35.50 -8.82
C PHE A 701 -41.27 -35.84 -9.72
N SER A 702 -41.33 -35.51 -11.01
CA SER A 702 -40.19 -35.74 -11.90
C SER A 702 -38.99 -34.85 -11.51
N PHE A 703 -37.76 -35.35 -11.72
CA PHE A 703 -36.54 -34.57 -11.51
C PHE A 703 -36.54 -33.25 -12.29
N GLY A 704 -37.09 -33.24 -13.52
CA GLY A 704 -37.24 -32.01 -14.31
C GLY A 704 -38.24 -31.02 -13.72
N SER A 705 -39.32 -31.51 -13.09
CA SER A 705 -40.28 -30.68 -12.35
C SER A 705 -39.62 -30.06 -11.12
N LEU A 706 -38.91 -30.86 -10.31
CA LEU A 706 -38.21 -30.38 -9.12
C LEU A 706 -37.11 -29.38 -9.48
N LEU A 707 -36.27 -29.68 -10.46
CA LEU A 707 -35.21 -28.78 -10.94
C LEU A 707 -35.80 -27.48 -11.51
N GLY A 708 -36.87 -27.56 -12.30
CA GLY A 708 -37.55 -26.38 -12.84
C GLY A 708 -38.17 -25.50 -11.76
N THR A 709 -38.91 -26.09 -10.82
CA THR A 709 -39.49 -25.39 -9.67
C THR A 709 -38.41 -24.78 -8.76
N GLN A 710 -37.32 -25.51 -8.50
CA GLN A 710 -36.21 -25.03 -7.69
C GLN A 710 -35.43 -23.90 -8.37
N LEU A 711 -35.14 -24.00 -9.67
CA LEU A 711 -34.47 -22.93 -10.42
C LEU A 711 -35.34 -21.67 -10.52
N LEU A 712 -36.66 -21.80 -10.72
CA LEU A 712 -37.58 -20.66 -10.76
C LEU A 712 -37.73 -20.01 -9.38
N LEU A 713 -37.94 -20.79 -8.32
CA LEU A 713 -38.09 -20.25 -6.96
C LEU A 713 -36.78 -19.66 -6.42
N MET A 714 -35.66 -20.38 -6.53
CA MET A 714 -34.36 -19.88 -6.06
C MET A 714 -33.87 -18.72 -6.92
N GLY A 715 -34.11 -18.74 -8.24
CA GLY A 715 -33.80 -17.63 -9.13
C GLY A 715 -34.63 -16.38 -8.81
N TRP A 716 -35.90 -16.54 -8.45
CA TRP A 716 -36.76 -15.45 -7.98
C TRP A 716 -36.27 -14.87 -6.63
N VAL A 717 -35.92 -15.72 -5.66
CA VAL A 717 -35.38 -15.31 -4.35
C VAL A 717 -34.01 -14.63 -4.49
N GLU A 718 -33.09 -15.17 -5.29
CA GLU A 718 -31.79 -14.56 -5.62
C GLU A 718 -31.98 -13.19 -6.29
N SER A 719 -32.89 -13.08 -7.26
CA SER A 719 -33.18 -11.82 -7.95
C SER A 719 -33.74 -10.76 -7.00
N LYS A 720 -34.65 -11.16 -6.10
CA LYS A 720 -35.17 -10.31 -5.03
C LYS A 720 -34.03 -9.82 -4.11
N ARG A 721 -33.23 -10.75 -3.58
CA ARG A 721 -32.07 -10.42 -2.72
C ARG A 721 -31.08 -9.49 -3.41
N TRP A 722 -30.86 -9.64 -4.72
CA TRP A 722 -29.96 -8.80 -5.50
C TRP A 722 -30.48 -7.36 -5.65
N VAL A 723 -31.77 -7.17 -5.97
CA VAL A 723 -32.38 -5.83 -6.04
C VAL A 723 -32.38 -5.15 -4.67
N ASP A 724 -32.81 -5.88 -3.63
CA ASP A 724 -32.96 -5.34 -2.27
C ASP A 724 -31.60 -5.04 -1.61
N PHE A 725 -30.50 -5.65 -2.07
CA PHE A 725 -29.13 -5.32 -1.62
C PHE A 725 -28.63 -3.95 -2.14
N PHE A 726 -29.08 -3.50 -3.31
CA PHE A 726 -28.70 -2.20 -3.88
C PHE A 726 -29.64 -1.05 -3.49
N ASN A 727 -30.87 -1.35 -3.08
CA ASN A 727 -31.81 -0.39 -2.52
C ASN A 727 -32.44 -0.95 -1.23
N PRO A 728 -31.86 -0.71 -0.04
CA PRO A 728 -32.41 -1.21 1.23
C PRO A 728 -33.84 -0.73 1.54
N GLU A 729 -34.29 0.38 0.95
CA GLU A 729 -35.65 0.90 1.07
C GLU A 729 -36.65 0.33 0.03
N SER A 730 -36.23 -0.61 -0.83
CA SER A 730 -37.09 -1.21 -1.87
C SER A 730 -38.33 -1.92 -1.33
N GLN A 731 -38.33 -2.29 -0.05
CA GLN A 731 -39.23 -3.29 0.53
C GLN A 731 -40.71 -2.85 0.54
N SER A 732 -41.00 -1.56 0.44
CA SER A 732 -42.37 -1.01 0.38
C SER A 732 -42.80 -0.50 -1.01
N VAL A 733 -42.06 -0.81 -2.08
CA VAL A 733 -42.22 -0.12 -3.38
C VAL A 733 -42.95 -0.98 -4.44
N GLU A 734 -44.12 -0.52 -4.88
CA GLU A 734 -45.07 -1.28 -5.72
C GLU A 734 -44.56 -1.70 -7.11
N TRP A 735 -43.65 -0.95 -7.74
CA TRP A 735 -43.31 -1.14 -9.16
C TRP A 735 -42.38 -2.34 -9.46
N ALA A 736 -41.86 -3.02 -8.42
CA ALA A 736 -40.82 -4.04 -8.57
C ALA A 736 -41.26 -5.34 -9.28
N THR A 737 -42.55 -5.57 -9.55
CA THR A 737 -43.03 -6.72 -10.35
C THR A 737 -44.31 -6.38 -11.15
N PRO A 738 -44.51 -6.94 -12.36
CA PRO A 738 -45.78 -6.79 -13.10
C PRO A 738 -47.04 -7.37 -12.43
N TRP A 739 -46.89 -8.08 -11.30
CA TRP A 739 -47.96 -8.77 -10.58
C TRP A 739 -48.29 -8.14 -9.22
N SER A 740 -47.71 -6.96 -8.92
CA SER A 740 -47.83 -6.28 -7.62
C SER A 740 -49.24 -5.83 -7.25
N ARG A 741 -50.18 -5.74 -8.20
CA ARG A 741 -51.61 -5.54 -7.93
C ARG A 741 -52.26 -6.61 -7.04
N THR A 742 -51.58 -7.72 -6.76
CA THR A 742 -52.03 -8.74 -5.81
C THR A 742 -51.61 -8.46 -4.35
N ALA A 743 -50.78 -7.43 -4.10
CA ALA A 743 -50.10 -7.20 -2.82
C ALA A 743 -51.05 -6.90 -1.64
N GLU A 744 -52.24 -6.36 -1.88
CA GLU A 744 -53.26 -6.14 -0.83
C GLU A 744 -53.65 -7.44 -0.10
N ASN A 745 -53.52 -8.60 -0.74
CA ASN A 745 -53.77 -9.91 -0.13
C ASN A 745 -52.59 -10.48 0.67
N PHE A 746 -51.40 -9.87 0.57
CA PHE A 746 -50.17 -10.30 1.23
C PHE A 746 -49.70 -9.36 2.35
N ALA A 747 -50.22 -8.13 2.41
CA ALA A 747 -50.08 -7.28 3.57
C ALA A 747 -50.77 -7.92 4.79
N ASN A 748 -50.06 -8.01 5.91
CA ASN A 748 -50.66 -8.33 7.21
C ASN A 748 -51.24 -7.06 7.86
N ALA A 749 -52.08 -7.23 8.88
CA ALA A 749 -52.81 -6.11 9.51
C ALA A 749 -51.90 -5.09 10.23
N THR A 750 -50.59 -5.35 10.32
CA THR A 750 -49.57 -4.48 10.92
C THR A 750 -48.67 -3.79 9.88
N GLY A 751 -48.77 -4.13 8.59
CA GLY A 751 -47.92 -3.58 7.52
C GLY A 751 -46.47 -4.09 7.49
N GLU A 752 -46.11 -5.06 8.33
CA GLU A 752 -44.77 -5.67 8.38
C GLU A 752 -44.65 -6.83 7.38
N GLN A 753 -44.11 -6.59 6.17
CA GLN A 753 -43.94 -7.68 5.19
C GLN A 753 -43.14 -8.86 5.76
N GLY A 754 -43.56 -10.09 5.41
CA GLY A 754 -42.87 -11.32 5.80
C GLY A 754 -43.10 -11.83 7.23
N TYR A 755 -43.71 -11.06 8.14
CA TYR A 755 -44.01 -11.53 9.51
C TYR A 755 -45.34 -12.32 9.61
N PRO A 756 -45.44 -13.37 10.46
CA PRO A 756 -46.72 -14.02 10.73
C PRO A 756 -47.69 -13.03 11.39
N GLY A 757 -49.01 -13.22 11.20
CA GLY A 757 -50.04 -12.25 11.60
C GLY A 757 -50.88 -11.69 10.44
N GLY A 758 -50.80 -12.30 9.25
CA GLY A 758 -51.76 -12.10 8.15
C GLY A 758 -52.39 -13.45 7.74
N LYS A 759 -53.57 -13.43 7.12
CA LYS A 759 -54.37 -14.63 6.76
C LYS A 759 -53.57 -15.71 6.01
N PHE A 760 -52.57 -15.33 5.22
CA PHE A 760 -51.73 -16.26 4.46
C PHE A 760 -50.69 -17.01 5.32
N PHE A 761 -50.16 -16.37 6.37
CA PHE A 761 -49.10 -16.93 7.23
C PHE A 761 -49.58 -17.41 8.61
N ASP A 762 -50.80 -17.07 9.02
CA ASP A 762 -51.50 -17.69 10.14
C ASP A 762 -52.88 -18.26 9.71
N PRO A 763 -52.92 -19.23 8.76
CA PRO A 763 -54.17 -19.78 8.24
C PRO A 763 -54.98 -20.57 9.28
N LEU A 764 -54.36 -20.92 10.41
CA LEU A 764 -54.97 -21.65 11.53
C LEU A 764 -55.33 -20.74 12.72
N CYS A 765 -55.15 -19.42 12.60
CA CYS A 765 -55.47 -18.42 13.62
C CYS A 765 -54.84 -18.70 15.00
N PHE A 766 -53.58 -19.15 15.03
CA PHE A 766 -52.86 -19.35 16.28
C PHE A 766 -52.45 -18.03 16.95
N ALA A 767 -52.25 -16.94 16.20
CA ALA A 767 -51.78 -15.65 16.71
C ALA A 767 -52.86 -14.53 16.74
N GLY A 768 -54.11 -14.85 16.41
CA GLY A 768 -55.20 -13.87 16.36
C GLY A 768 -56.57 -14.51 16.16
N THR A 769 -57.61 -13.70 15.97
CA THR A 769 -58.96 -14.16 15.64
C THR A 769 -59.54 -13.38 14.47
N ILE A 770 -60.26 -14.05 13.57
CA ILE A 770 -60.95 -13.38 12.46
C ILE A 770 -62.34 -12.94 12.95
N LYS A 771 -62.62 -11.63 12.89
CA LYS A 771 -63.93 -11.04 13.17
C LYS A 771 -64.38 -10.24 11.95
N ASN A 772 -65.61 -10.50 11.48
CA ASN A 772 -66.21 -9.83 10.31
C ASN A 772 -65.28 -9.81 9.08
N GLY A 773 -64.55 -10.91 8.83
CA GLY A 773 -63.59 -11.04 7.74
C GLY A 773 -62.23 -10.37 7.96
N VAL A 774 -62.06 -9.53 8.99
CA VAL A 774 -60.80 -8.88 9.36
C VAL A 774 -60.05 -9.73 10.38
N TYR A 775 -58.73 -9.87 10.22
CA TYR A 775 -57.87 -10.58 11.18
C TYR A 775 -57.44 -9.62 12.30
N VAL A 776 -57.77 -9.96 13.55
CA VAL A 776 -57.41 -9.19 14.74
C VAL A 776 -56.33 -9.97 15.51
N PRO A 777 -55.06 -9.51 15.52
CA PRO A 777 -53.98 -10.18 16.23
C PRO A 777 -54.14 -10.06 17.76
N ASP A 778 -53.79 -11.14 18.46
CA ASP A 778 -53.53 -11.14 19.90
C ASP A 778 -52.05 -10.77 20.09
N VAL A 779 -51.76 -9.54 20.52
CA VAL A 779 -50.40 -8.96 20.47
C VAL A 779 -49.40 -9.76 21.31
N GLU A 780 -49.76 -10.19 22.52
CA GLU A 780 -48.86 -10.94 23.40
C GLU A 780 -48.60 -12.34 22.85
N LYS A 781 -49.66 -13.01 22.36
CA LYS A 781 -49.56 -14.35 21.76
C LYS A 781 -48.79 -14.31 20.43
N LEU A 782 -48.96 -13.26 19.65
CA LEU A 782 -48.22 -12.98 18.43
C LEU A 782 -46.74 -12.74 18.72
N GLU A 783 -46.38 -11.89 19.67
CA GLU A 783 -44.97 -11.70 20.08
C GLU A 783 -44.32 -13.02 20.55
N ARG A 784 -45.06 -13.81 21.34
CA ARG A 784 -44.59 -15.13 21.80
C ARG A 784 -44.34 -16.09 20.64
N LEU A 785 -45.17 -16.07 19.59
CA LEU A 785 -45.00 -16.88 18.38
C LEU A 785 -43.88 -16.36 17.47
N LYS A 786 -43.75 -15.03 17.28
CA LYS A 786 -42.61 -14.39 16.60
C LYS A 786 -41.27 -14.77 17.26
N LEU A 787 -41.24 -14.79 18.60
CA LEU A 787 -40.08 -15.20 19.39
C LEU A 787 -39.79 -16.72 19.29
N ALA A 788 -40.83 -17.55 19.29
CA ALA A 788 -40.68 -18.99 19.10
C ALA A 788 -40.16 -19.33 17.70
N GLU A 789 -40.65 -18.68 16.65
CA GLU A 789 -40.20 -18.86 15.26
C GLU A 789 -38.69 -18.63 15.14
N ILE A 790 -38.17 -17.49 15.63
CA ILE A 790 -36.73 -17.16 15.57
C ILE A 790 -35.87 -18.20 16.31
N LYS A 791 -36.35 -18.75 17.44
CA LYS A 791 -35.62 -19.80 18.17
C LYS A 791 -35.53 -21.10 17.38
N HIS A 792 -36.63 -21.58 16.81
CA HIS A 792 -36.63 -22.81 16.01
C HIS A 792 -35.86 -22.62 14.69
N ALA A 793 -35.94 -21.43 14.07
CA ALA A 793 -35.12 -21.03 12.93
C ALA A 793 -33.61 -21.13 13.21
N ARG A 794 -33.12 -20.53 14.32
CA ARG A 794 -31.70 -20.60 14.72
C ARG A 794 -31.27 -22.05 15.02
N ILE A 795 -32.12 -22.84 15.66
CA ILE A 795 -31.86 -24.27 15.93
C ILE A 795 -31.81 -25.07 14.62
N ALA A 796 -32.71 -24.82 13.66
CA ALA A 796 -32.73 -25.51 12.38
C ALA A 796 -31.52 -25.17 11.50
N MET A 797 -31.06 -23.90 11.49
CA MET A 797 -29.82 -23.52 10.80
C MET A 797 -28.59 -24.22 11.40
N LEU A 798 -28.55 -24.39 12.74
CA LEU A 798 -27.50 -25.17 13.40
C LEU A 798 -27.62 -26.68 13.08
N ALA A 799 -28.83 -27.23 13.06
CA ALA A 799 -29.08 -28.62 12.69
C ALA A 799 -28.64 -28.93 11.25
N MET A 800 -28.94 -28.05 10.29
CA MET A 800 -28.46 -28.18 8.90
C MET A 800 -26.93 -28.20 8.81
N LEU A 801 -26.23 -27.42 9.63
CA LEU A 801 -24.76 -27.46 9.71
C LEU A 801 -24.27 -28.82 10.25
N ILE A 802 -24.91 -29.34 11.31
CA ILE A 802 -24.59 -30.65 11.90
C ILE A 802 -24.83 -31.77 10.88
N PHE A 803 -25.99 -31.79 10.23
CA PHE A 803 -26.33 -32.80 9.22
C PHE A 803 -25.35 -32.79 8.03
N TYR A 804 -24.85 -31.61 7.64
CA TYR A 804 -23.82 -31.49 6.61
C TYR A 804 -22.48 -32.11 7.04
N PHE A 805 -22.08 -31.95 8.31
CA PHE A 805 -20.91 -32.63 8.87
C PHE A 805 -21.12 -34.14 9.03
N GLU A 806 -22.32 -34.59 9.39
CA GLU A 806 -22.69 -36.02 9.48
C GLU A 806 -22.67 -36.70 8.11
N ALA A 807 -23.25 -36.07 7.09
CA ALA A 807 -23.17 -36.52 5.69
C ALA A 807 -21.70 -36.57 5.21
N GLY A 808 -20.88 -35.62 5.63
CA GLY A 808 -19.42 -35.64 5.42
C GLY A 808 -18.69 -36.82 6.08
N GLN A 809 -19.33 -37.52 7.03
CA GLN A 809 -18.87 -38.78 7.66
C GLN A 809 -19.67 -40.02 7.20
N GLY A 810 -20.58 -39.90 6.24
CA GLY A 810 -21.48 -40.97 5.80
C GLY A 810 -22.57 -41.36 6.82
N LYS A 811 -22.88 -40.48 7.77
CA LYS A 811 -23.91 -40.69 8.80
C LYS A 811 -25.20 -39.93 8.45
N THR A 812 -26.33 -40.43 8.96
CA THR A 812 -27.64 -39.80 8.77
C THR A 812 -28.29 -39.39 10.10
N PRO A 813 -29.16 -38.37 10.13
CA PRO A 813 -29.80 -37.90 11.37
C PRO A 813 -30.66 -38.96 12.06
N LEU A 814 -31.39 -39.77 11.29
CA LEU A 814 -32.17 -40.91 11.83
C LEU A 814 -31.27 -42.02 12.38
N GLY A 815 -30.14 -42.31 11.72
CA GLY A 815 -29.13 -43.25 12.23
C GLY A 815 -28.47 -42.75 13.52
N ALA A 816 -28.19 -41.45 13.63
CA ALA A 816 -27.65 -40.83 14.85
C ALA A 816 -28.63 -40.89 16.05
N LEU A 817 -29.94 -40.95 15.77
CA LEU A 817 -30.99 -41.15 16.77
C LEU A 817 -31.27 -42.63 17.10
N GLY A 818 -30.57 -43.58 16.47
CA GLY A 818 -30.83 -45.02 16.66
C GLY A 818 -32.13 -45.51 16.01
N LEU A 819 -32.70 -44.74 15.09
CA LEU A 819 -33.97 -45.00 14.38
C LEU A 819 -33.74 -45.35 12.90
N GLY A 820 -32.61 -46.00 12.60
CA GLY A 820 -32.34 -46.55 11.26
C GLY A 820 -33.07 -47.88 11.03
N LEU A 821 -33.60 -48.05 9.82
CA LEU A 821 -33.79 -49.35 9.19
C LEU A 821 -32.46 -49.82 8.56
#